data_AF-A0AAU7U5Q3-F1
#
_entry.id   AF-A0AAU7U5Q3-F1
#
_cell.length_a   1.000
_cell.length_b   1.000
_cell.length_c   1.000
_cell.angle_alpha   90.00
_cell.angle_beta   90.00
_cell.angle_gamma   90.00
#
_symmetry.space_group_name_H-M   'P 1'
#
loop_
_entity.id
_entity.type
_entity.pdbx_description
1 polymer ?
#
loop_
_entity_poly.entity_id
_entity_poly.type
_entity_poly.pdbx_seq_one_letter_code
_entity_poly.pdbx_strand_id
1 'polypeptide(L)'
;MTLSSVAARARPSAVQVVWFKKDLRVHDHSPLLEAAARGPVLPLYVFEPEQLHHPEFGGHHFQYLQQCLAELDEALGTLGAPLICRHGEAVQVLEALHQDVGPFALWAHEETGNGVSDQRDRRVRAWCRARGVPFTELPQNGVVRRLIHRDGWAATWEERLGAPPGPPPSHLTPVPVRGTPLLRHQDANVAPNTKTIPPGGRRVAEATLASFLTVRGVGYPAEMSSPLTAEASCSRLSAPLAFGTLSLREVVHATRQRLAAVHGDRDADPRWVRSLRAFESRLHWHCHFMQRLESEPRMEFEPLNRAFDDLRPGWDQLRYDRWAAGQTGYPLQDACMRMLAATGWLNFRMRAMTISFASHLLWLPWQRPGQYLAHQWLDNEPGIHWAQVQMQSGTVGINRLRIYNPTRQARAQDPTGAFIRRWVPELRDVPTDFIHAPWVWSGASRLTYPAPIVDAEQAMRAAKAQLMAARDTPRFAAEARRIYELHGSRKKAELRAERVARGLPAKPPRGGTRARHVPDLDRQPGLFDATVAAPLPAIRPARLPGSWQTALTDAFAAPSFHQLKNVLTAERAAHTIFPPAPEVFAALRLTPLEDVKVLILGQDPYHGAGQAHGLSFSVPPGVRVPPSLQNIYRELHQDLPDVSPPRHGDLRRWAAQGVLLLNAVLTVRQGQPNSHAGLGWEAFTDAVIRAVNAKPERVVFVLWGAYARKKARLVTAPHHHIIESAHPSPLSAAQFLGTRPFSRANAALLEAGRSPIDWQLTPDAAVR
;
A
#
# COMPACT_ATOMS: atom_id res chain seq x y z
N MET A 1 -65.19 45.06 35.59
CA MET A 1 -65.18 43.83 34.78
C MET A 1 -63.78 43.63 34.25
N THR A 2 -63.06 42.69 34.83
CA THR A 2 -61.68 42.29 34.50
C THR A 2 -61.70 41.33 33.31
N LEU A 3 -61.15 41.75 32.16
CA LEU A 3 -60.89 40.85 31.03
C LEU A 3 -59.51 40.22 31.21
N SER A 4 -59.53 38.96 31.62
CA SER A 4 -58.37 38.07 31.67
C SER A 4 -57.90 37.77 30.25
N SER A 5 -56.71 38.23 29.90
CA SER A 5 -56.01 37.82 28.67
C SER A 5 -55.41 36.43 28.92
N VAL A 6 -56.06 35.40 28.40
CA VAL A 6 -55.50 34.06 28.30
C VAL A 6 -54.35 34.14 27.30
N ALA A 7 -53.12 34.18 27.80
CA ALA A 7 -51.93 33.99 26.99
C ALA A 7 -52.05 32.63 26.29
N ALA A 8 -52.11 32.65 24.96
CA ALA A 8 -51.98 31.44 24.15
C ALA A 8 -50.63 30.80 24.49
N ARG A 9 -50.65 29.73 25.29
CA ARG A 9 -49.49 28.86 25.51
C ARG A 9 -49.03 28.38 24.14
N ALA A 10 -47.91 28.90 23.66
CA ALA A 10 -47.20 28.35 22.52
C ALA A 10 -47.08 26.83 22.75
N ARG A 11 -47.48 26.02 21.76
CA ARG A 11 -47.28 24.57 21.84
C ARG A 11 -45.79 24.34 22.13
N PRO A 12 -45.42 23.61 23.20
CA PRO A 12 -44.02 23.32 23.46
C PRO A 12 -43.43 22.68 22.20
N SER A 13 -42.26 23.15 21.77
CA SER A 13 -41.54 22.56 20.65
C SER A 13 -41.32 21.07 20.94
N ALA A 14 -41.56 20.22 19.95
CA ALA A 14 -41.41 18.78 20.11
C ALA A 14 -39.98 18.46 20.57
N VAL A 15 -39.83 17.46 21.43
CA VAL A 15 -38.51 16.98 21.88
C VAL A 15 -37.70 16.48 20.69
N GLN A 16 -36.40 16.78 20.66
CA GLN A 16 -35.47 16.34 19.65
C GLN A 16 -34.49 15.33 20.27
N VAL A 17 -34.67 14.04 20.01
CA VAL A 17 -33.77 12.99 20.49
C VAL A 17 -32.61 12.84 19.51
N VAL A 18 -31.38 13.03 19.97
CA VAL A 18 -30.16 12.82 19.16
C VAL A 18 -29.51 11.52 19.60
N TRP A 19 -29.58 10.50 18.78
CA TRP A 19 -29.10 9.16 19.09
C TRP A 19 -27.65 8.95 18.60
N PHE A 20 -26.73 9.04 19.54
CA PHE A 20 -25.29 8.80 19.35
C PHE A 20 -24.98 7.31 19.25
N LYS A 21 -24.10 6.94 18.33
CA LYS A 21 -23.59 5.58 18.11
C LYS A 21 -22.06 5.59 17.96
N LYS A 22 -21.57 5.78 16.73
CA LYS A 22 -20.15 5.83 16.34
C LYS A 22 -19.72 7.25 15.92
N ASP A 23 -20.28 8.24 16.59
CA ASP A 23 -20.16 9.68 16.30
C ASP A 23 -20.00 10.48 17.59
N LEU A 24 -19.18 9.96 18.52
CA LEU A 24 -19.08 10.44 19.91
C LEU A 24 -18.34 11.79 20.03
N ARG A 25 -18.91 12.84 19.46
CA ARG A 25 -18.41 14.23 19.46
C ARG A 25 -19.56 15.22 19.30
N VAL A 26 -19.32 16.47 19.68
CA VAL A 26 -20.26 17.59 19.42
C VAL A 26 -19.88 18.44 18.19
N HIS A 27 -18.64 18.35 17.73
CA HIS A 27 -18.12 19.10 16.58
C HIS A 27 -18.41 18.36 15.27
N ASP A 28 -18.66 19.11 14.19
CA ASP A 28 -19.04 18.54 12.89
C ASP A 28 -20.16 17.49 13.02
N HIS A 29 -21.16 17.76 13.86
CA HIS A 29 -22.22 16.82 14.22
C HIS A 29 -23.59 17.32 13.76
N SER A 30 -23.89 17.14 12.47
CA SER A 30 -25.08 17.72 11.83
C SER A 30 -26.43 17.33 12.47
N PRO A 31 -26.68 16.10 12.96
CA PRO A 31 -27.92 15.77 13.67
C PRO A 31 -28.11 16.56 14.96
N LEU A 32 -27.01 16.85 15.67
CA LEU A 32 -27.05 17.59 16.93
C LEU A 32 -27.32 19.07 16.67
N LEU A 33 -26.67 19.62 15.64
CA LEU A 33 -26.87 21.01 15.22
C LEU A 33 -28.30 21.26 14.73
N GLU A 34 -28.84 20.38 13.90
CA GLU A 34 -30.22 20.47 13.40
C GLU A 34 -31.26 20.30 14.52
N ALA A 35 -31.03 19.36 15.45
CA ALA A 35 -31.90 19.18 16.61
C ALA A 35 -31.91 20.42 17.51
N ALA A 36 -30.74 21.00 17.81
CA ALA A 36 -30.60 22.19 18.64
C ALA A 36 -31.36 23.40 18.07
N ALA A 37 -31.45 23.52 16.75
CA ALA A 37 -32.19 24.60 16.09
C ALA A 37 -33.73 24.45 16.17
N ARG A 38 -34.26 23.29 16.58
CA ARG A 38 -35.68 22.94 16.50
C ARG A 38 -36.40 22.87 17.84
N GLY A 39 -35.68 22.66 18.94
CA GLY A 39 -36.29 22.61 20.26
C GLY A 39 -35.41 21.95 21.32
N PRO A 40 -35.99 21.59 22.48
CA PRO A 40 -35.29 20.86 23.53
C PRO A 40 -34.66 19.58 23.02
N VAL A 41 -33.38 19.37 23.36
CA VAL A 41 -32.57 18.25 22.88
C VAL A 41 -32.36 17.24 24.00
N LEU A 42 -32.54 15.96 23.67
CA LEU A 42 -32.18 14.83 24.49
C LEU A 42 -31.04 14.06 23.81
N PRO A 43 -29.77 14.29 24.19
CA PRO A 43 -28.64 13.48 23.74
C PRO A 43 -28.77 12.07 24.31
N LEU A 44 -28.94 11.05 23.46
CA LEU A 44 -29.17 9.67 23.86
C LEU A 44 -28.00 8.79 23.43
N TYR A 45 -27.46 8.00 24.37
CA TYR A 45 -26.63 6.84 24.07
C TYR A 45 -27.28 5.57 24.64
N VAL A 46 -27.28 4.49 23.85
CA VAL A 46 -27.86 3.21 24.26
C VAL A 46 -26.77 2.15 24.34
N PHE A 47 -26.59 1.58 25.52
CA PHE A 47 -25.84 0.35 25.71
C PHE A 47 -26.71 -0.83 25.30
N GLU A 48 -26.48 -1.35 24.09
CA GLU A 48 -27.29 -2.41 23.48
C GLU A 48 -26.66 -3.79 23.78
N PRO A 49 -27.34 -4.70 24.51
CA PRO A 49 -26.81 -6.04 24.81
C PRO A 49 -26.37 -6.80 23.56
N GLU A 50 -27.14 -6.75 22.47
CA GLU A 50 -26.79 -7.39 21.20
C GLU A 50 -25.47 -6.90 20.58
N GLN A 51 -25.08 -5.64 20.83
CA GLN A 51 -23.81 -5.07 20.38
C GLN A 51 -22.68 -5.39 21.36
N LEU A 52 -22.94 -5.24 22.66
CA LEU A 52 -21.96 -5.46 23.72
C LEU A 52 -21.51 -6.93 23.81
N HIS A 53 -22.41 -7.86 23.50
CA HIS A 53 -22.12 -9.30 23.51
C HIS A 53 -21.81 -9.86 22.11
N HIS A 54 -21.74 -9.00 21.10
CA HIS A 54 -21.34 -9.42 19.76
C HIS A 54 -19.91 -9.99 19.80
N PRO A 55 -19.60 -11.08 19.09
CA PRO A 55 -18.28 -11.69 19.16
C PRO A 55 -17.10 -10.79 18.72
N GLU A 56 -17.37 -9.74 17.94
CA GLU A 56 -16.37 -8.75 17.54
C GLU A 56 -16.14 -7.65 18.59
N PHE A 57 -16.94 -7.61 19.66
CA PHE A 57 -16.83 -6.63 20.73
C PHE A 57 -16.13 -7.25 21.95
N GLY A 58 -15.40 -6.44 22.72
CA GLY A 58 -14.57 -6.93 23.82
C GLY A 58 -14.23 -5.85 24.84
N GLY A 59 -13.58 -6.24 25.93
CA GLY A 59 -13.32 -5.35 27.08
C GLY A 59 -12.54 -4.08 26.74
N HIS A 60 -11.58 -4.15 25.83
CA HIS A 60 -10.82 -2.98 25.37
C HIS A 60 -11.67 -2.00 24.56
N HIS A 61 -12.59 -2.50 23.73
CA HIS A 61 -13.58 -1.65 23.04
C HIS A 61 -14.47 -0.95 24.05
N PHE A 62 -14.95 -1.68 25.05
CA PHE A 62 -15.80 -1.11 26.10
C PHE A 62 -15.09 -0.07 26.95
N GLN A 63 -13.84 -0.31 27.36
CA GLN A 63 -13.06 0.67 28.10
C GLN A 63 -12.84 1.95 27.28
N TYR A 64 -12.45 1.83 26.01
CA TYR A 64 -12.25 2.97 25.13
C TYR A 64 -13.56 3.74 24.89
N LEU A 65 -14.66 3.01 24.63
CA LEU A 65 -16.01 3.56 24.51
C LEU A 65 -16.40 4.39 25.73
N GLN A 66 -16.21 3.86 26.94
CA GLN A 66 -16.56 4.58 28.17
C GLN A 66 -15.75 5.88 28.33
N GLN A 67 -14.46 5.87 27.97
CA GLN A 67 -13.63 7.08 27.97
C GLN A 67 -14.15 8.11 26.95
N CYS A 68 -14.57 7.67 25.76
CA CYS A 68 -15.20 8.53 24.77
C CYS A 68 -16.54 9.11 25.26
N LEU A 69 -17.40 8.29 25.88
CA LEU A 69 -18.70 8.72 26.39
C LEU A 69 -18.58 9.70 27.56
N ALA A 70 -17.62 9.50 28.45
CA ALA A 70 -17.37 10.42 29.56
C ALA A 70 -16.99 11.82 29.06
N GLU A 71 -16.12 11.90 28.05
CA GLU A 71 -15.75 13.20 27.46
C GLU A 71 -16.87 13.81 26.61
N LEU A 72 -17.69 12.97 25.94
CA LEU A 72 -18.89 13.43 25.25
C LEU A 72 -19.91 14.04 26.23
N ASP A 73 -20.14 13.40 27.38
CA ASP A 73 -21.02 13.89 28.44
C ASP A 73 -20.54 15.24 29.01
N GLU A 74 -19.22 15.37 29.27
CA GLU A 74 -18.60 16.64 29.68
C GLU A 74 -18.86 17.75 28.63
N ALA A 75 -18.65 17.45 27.34
CA ALA A 75 -18.86 18.39 26.26
C ALA A 75 -20.33 18.80 26.11
N LEU A 76 -21.27 17.85 26.18
CA LEU A 76 -22.71 18.11 26.10
C LEU A 76 -23.20 18.89 27.33
N GLY A 77 -22.72 18.55 28.52
CA GLY A 77 -22.99 19.28 29.76
C GLY A 77 -22.57 20.74 29.69
N THR A 78 -21.41 21.02 29.08
CA THR A 78 -20.94 22.39 28.80
C THR A 78 -21.88 23.15 27.86
N LEU A 79 -22.52 22.45 26.91
CA LEU A 79 -23.53 23.04 26.02
C LEU A 79 -24.90 23.23 26.71
N GLY A 80 -25.14 22.61 27.86
CA GLY A 80 -26.36 22.79 28.67
C GLY A 80 -27.30 21.59 28.74
N ALA A 81 -26.96 20.46 28.11
CA ALA A 81 -27.75 19.23 28.21
C ALA A 81 -26.84 18.00 28.46
N PRO A 82 -27.10 17.17 29.47
CA PRO A 82 -26.26 16.00 29.74
C PRO A 82 -26.49 14.88 28.72
N LEU A 83 -25.54 13.93 28.64
CA LEU A 83 -25.74 12.68 27.91
C LEU A 83 -26.67 11.75 28.69
N ILE A 84 -27.79 11.40 28.09
CA ILE A 84 -28.72 10.42 28.64
C ILE A 84 -28.29 9.03 28.19
N CYS A 85 -27.71 8.25 29.11
CA CYS A 85 -27.43 6.84 28.87
C CYS A 85 -28.62 5.96 29.26
N ARG A 86 -28.81 4.88 28.50
CA ARG A 86 -29.79 3.81 28.71
C ARG A 86 -29.17 2.45 28.43
N HIS A 87 -29.69 1.39 29.06
CA HIS A 87 -29.29 0.01 28.82
C HIS A 87 -30.50 -0.79 28.36
N GLY A 88 -30.38 -1.48 27.22
CA GLY A 88 -31.42 -2.31 26.64
C GLY A 88 -31.38 -2.28 25.11
N GLU A 89 -32.26 -3.05 24.47
CA GLU A 89 -32.36 -3.04 23.02
C GLU A 89 -32.91 -1.69 22.53
N ALA A 90 -32.35 -1.14 21.44
CA ALA A 90 -32.67 0.23 21.01
C ALA A 90 -34.16 0.51 20.86
N VAL A 91 -34.93 -0.42 20.26
CA VAL A 91 -36.39 -0.24 20.11
C VAL A 91 -37.11 -0.21 21.45
N GLN A 92 -36.71 -1.04 22.42
CA GLN A 92 -37.32 -1.05 23.76
C GLN A 92 -37.02 0.24 24.51
N VAL A 93 -35.78 0.74 24.39
CA VAL A 93 -35.37 2.00 25.00
C VAL A 93 -36.10 3.18 24.36
N LEU A 94 -36.21 3.23 23.04
CA LEU A 94 -36.94 4.28 22.33
C LEU A 94 -38.44 4.23 22.63
N GLU A 95 -39.02 3.03 22.78
CA GLU A 95 -40.40 2.84 23.20
C GLU A 95 -40.65 3.38 24.61
N ALA A 96 -39.81 3.02 25.58
CA ALA A 96 -39.89 3.55 26.93
C ALA A 96 -39.71 5.07 26.95
N LEU A 97 -38.74 5.60 26.18
CA LEU A 97 -38.52 7.03 26.08
C LEU A 97 -39.74 7.76 25.48
N HIS A 98 -40.37 7.19 24.46
CA HIS A 98 -41.58 7.74 23.85
C HIS A 98 -42.76 7.79 24.84
N GLN A 99 -42.83 6.85 25.78
CA GLN A 99 -43.81 6.87 26.87
C GLN A 99 -43.47 7.93 27.92
N ASP A 100 -42.18 8.10 28.25
CA ASP A 100 -41.70 9.04 29.27
C ASP A 100 -41.81 10.52 28.84
N VAL A 101 -41.43 10.84 27.59
CA VAL A 101 -41.28 12.23 27.11
C VAL A 101 -42.37 12.65 26.13
N GLY A 102 -43.22 11.71 25.71
CA GLY A 102 -44.21 11.93 24.66
C GLY A 102 -43.60 12.00 23.26
N PRO A 103 -44.33 12.59 22.29
CA PRO A 103 -43.88 12.65 20.90
C PRO A 103 -42.56 13.41 20.73
N PHE A 104 -41.62 12.80 20.00
CA PHE A 104 -40.32 13.38 19.68
C PHE A 104 -39.95 13.15 18.21
N ALA A 105 -38.96 13.88 17.73
CA ALA A 105 -38.24 13.58 16.48
C ALA A 105 -36.89 12.93 16.81
N LEU A 106 -36.53 11.89 16.06
CA LEU A 106 -35.26 11.17 16.20
C LEU A 106 -34.26 11.66 15.16
N TRP A 107 -33.03 11.89 15.60
CA TRP A 107 -31.92 12.37 14.80
C TRP A 107 -30.71 11.46 15.00
N ALA A 108 -30.04 11.08 13.92
CA ALA A 108 -28.79 10.34 14.01
C ALA A 108 -27.92 10.58 12.77
N HIS A 109 -26.64 10.25 12.84
CA HIS A 109 -25.88 10.04 11.62
C HIS A 109 -26.22 8.67 10.99
N GLU A 110 -26.06 8.61 9.67
CA GLU A 110 -25.95 7.36 8.93
C GLU A 110 -24.73 6.57 9.43
N GLU A 111 -24.94 5.30 9.77
CA GLU A 111 -23.89 4.34 10.13
C GLU A 111 -23.75 3.27 9.05
N THR A 112 -22.51 2.83 8.80
CA THR A 112 -22.20 1.56 8.15
C THR A 112 -21.53 0.67 9.19
N GLY A 113 -22.20 -0.41 9.59
CA GLY A 113 -21.70 -1.33 10.60
C GLY A 113 -21.83 -2.79 10.19
N ASN A 114 -21.72 -3.69 11.16
CA ASN A 114 -21.87 -5.12 10.94
C ASN A 114 -23.36 -5.51 10.88
N GLY A 115 -23.64 -6.78 10.60
CA GLY A 115 -24.99 -7.27 10.36
C GLY A 115 -25.93 -7.06 11.54
N VAL A 116 -25.43 -7.14 12.78
CA VAL A 116 -26.24 -6.87 13.98
C VAL A 116 -26.64 -5.38 14.03
N SER A 117 -25.74 -4.46 13.70
CA SER A 117 -26.03 -3.02 13.70
C SER A 117 -26.95 -2.59 12.53
N ASP A 118 -26.84 -3.22 11.35
CA ASP A 118 -27.79 -3.01 10.24
C ASP A 118 -29.20 -3.53 10.60
N GLN A 119 -29.31 -4.71 11.21
CA GLN A 119 -30.61 -5.26 11.63
C GLN A 119 -31.27 -4.36 12.69
N ARG A 120 -30.48 -3.88 13.65
CA ARG A 120 -30.88 -2.91 14.67
C ARG A 120 -31.43 -1.63 14.07
N ASP A 121 -30.71 -1.03 13.12
CA ASP A 121 -31.16 0.15 12.36
C ASP A 121 -32.49 -0.08 11.63
N ARG A 122 -32.66 -1.25 10.98
CA ARG A 122 -33.92 -1.60 10.30
C ARG A 122 -35.10 -1.70 11.26
N ARG A 123 -34.89 -2.29 12.45
CA ARG A 123 -35.91 -2.38 13.50
C ARG A 123 -36.29 -0.99 14.02
N VAL A 124 -35.32 -0.11 14.27
CA VAL A 124 -35.58 1.28 14.68
C VAL A 124 -36.38 2.03 13.61
N ARG A 125 -35.98 1.96 12.33
CA ARG A 125 -36.75 2.58 11.23
C ARG A 125 -38.18 2.04 11.15
N ALA A 126 -38.38 0.75 11.35
CA ALA A 126 -39.71 0.14 11.35
C ALA A 126 -40.56 0.63 12.54
N TRP A 127 -39.97 0.71 13.73
CA TRP A 127 -40.62 1.26 14.92
C TRP A 127 -41.00 2.73 14.73
N CYS A 128 -40.10 3.57 14.20
CA CYS A 128 -40.38 4.99 13.93
C CYS A 128 -41.58 5.15 12.99
N ARG A 129 -41.64 4.35 11.90
CA ARG A 129 -42.81 4.34 10.99
C ARG A 129 -44.09 3.92 11.70
N ALA A 130 -44.05 2.89 12.54
CA ALA A 130 -45.21 2.40 13.26
C ALA A 130 -45.74 3.39 14.31
N ARG A 131 -44.85 4.19 14.92
CA ARG A 131 -45.21 5.20 15.95
C ARG A 131 -45.38 6.62 15.42
N GLY A 132 -45.19 6.83 14.12
CA GLY A 132 -45.24 8.17 13.53
C GLY A 132 -44.14 9.10 14.05
N VAL A 133 -43.02 8.55 14.54
CA VAL A 133 -41.85 9.31 14.99
C VAL A 133 -41.05 9.72 13.75
N PRO A 134 -40.88 11.03 13.49
CA PRO A 134 -40.00 11.48 12.42
C PRO A 134 -38.57 11.05 12.71
N PHE A 135 -37.93 10.32 11.80
CA PHE A 135 -36.55 9.87 11.94
C PHE A 135 -35.70 10.37 10.78
N THR A 136 -34.72 11.21 11.10
CA THR A 136 -33.79 11.79 10.14
C THR A 136 -32.39 11.23 10.37
N GLU A 137 -31.81 10.66 9.32
CA GLU A 137 -30.42 10.20 9.28
C GLU A 137 -29.62 11.09 8.34
N LEU A 138 -28.52 11.65 8.82
CA LEU A 138 -27.66 12.55 8.04
C LEU A 138 -26.29 11.90 7.74
N PRO A 139 -25.68 12.12 6.57
CA PRO A 139 -24.38 11.55 6.26
C PRO A 139 -23.26 12.10 7.15
N GLN A 140 -22.44 11.22 7.72
CA GLN A 140 -21.27 11.59 8.52
C GLN A 140 -19.98 11.70 7.70
N ASN A 141 -19.88 10.95 6.60
CA ASN A 141 -18.65 10.82 5.84
C ASN A 141 -18.94 10.65 4.34
N GLY A 142 -17.93 10.23 3.57
CA GLY A 142 -18.03 10.04 2.12
C GLY A 142 -18.74 8.76 1.67
N VAL A 143 -19.31 7.96 2.58
CA VAL A 143 -20.17 6.82 2.24
C VAL A 143 -21.57 7.32 1.88
N VAL A 144 -22.13 6.78 0.81
CA VAL A 144 -23.42 7.12 0.23
C VAL A 144 -24.33 5.89 0.34
N ARG A 145 -25.43 6.03 1.08
CA ARG A 145 -26.42 4.96 1.24
C ARG A 145 -27.12 4.65 -0.08
N ARG A 146 -27.43 3.38 -0.31
CA ARG A 146 -28.14 2.87 -1.51
C ARG A 146 -27.49 3.26 -2.84
N LEU A 147 -26.17 3.41 -2.85
CA LEU A 147 -25.42 3.70 -4.06
C LEU A 147 -25.47 2.50 -5.02
N ILE A 148 -26.11 2.70 -6.18
CA ILE A 148 -26.33 1.64 -7.19
C ILE A 148 -25.01 1.26 -7.89
N HIS A 149 -24.12 2.22 -8.12
CA HIS A 149 -22.84 2.04 -8.83
C HIS A 149 -21.83 3.13 -8.43
N ARG A 150 -20.55 2.95 -8.73
CA ARG A 150 -19.46 3.85 -8.28
C ARG A 150 -19.34 5.17 -9.06
N ASP A 151 -20.24 5.45 -9.97
CA ASP A 151 -20.23 6.68 -10.78
C ASP A 151 -20.60 7.86 -9.87
N GLY A 152 -19.89 8.99 -10.00
CA GLY A 152 -20.12 10.19 -9.17
C GLY A 152 -19.66 10.09 -7.69
N TRP A 153 -19.39 8.89 -7.16
CA TRP A 153 -19.03 8.70 -5.74
C TRP A 153 -17.82 9.54 -5.29
N ALA A 154 -16.78 9.64 -6.12
CA ALA A 154 -15.60 10.44 -5.78
C ALA A 154 -15.91 11.94 -5.72
N ALA A 155 -16.82 12.43 -6.58
CA ALA A 155 -17.27 13.82 -6.54
C ALA A 155 -18.11 14.08 -5.28
N THR A 156 -19.01 13.17 -4.91
CA THR A 156 -19.78 13.27 -3.66
C THR A 156 -18.88 13.20 -2.42
N TRP A 157 -17.84 12.35 -2.45
CA TRP A 157 -16.84 12.32 -1.38
C TRP A 157 -16.15 13.67 -1.23
N GLU A 158 -15.73 14.28 -2.35
CA GLU A 158 -15.04 15.58 -2.36
C GLU A 158 -15.97 16.71 -1.93
N GLU A 159 -17.22 16.72 -2.40
CA GLU A 159 -18.24 17.67 -1.98
C GLU A 159 -18.44 17.64 -0.46
N ARG A 160 -18.65 16.43 0.10
CA ARG A 160 -18.96 16.27 1.53
C ARG A 160 -17.76 16.54 2.43
N LEU A 161 -16.57 16.07 2.07
CA LEU A 161 -15.39 16.22 2.93
C LEU A 161 -14.58 17.48 2.64
N GLY A 162 -14.78 18.11 1.48
CA GLY A 162 -14.26 19.43 1.14
C GLY A 162 -15.08 20.56 1.75
N ALA A 163 -16.36 20.35 2.06
CA ALA A 163 -17.17 21.31 2.80
C ALA A 163 -16.56 21.59 4.20
N PRO A 164 -16.58 22.84 4.69
CA PRO A 164 -16.07 23.17 6.02
C PRO A 164 -16.71 22.29 7.13
N PRO A 165 -15.94 21.87 8.14
CA PRO A 165 -16.51 21.21 9.31
C PRO A 165 -17.50 22.11 10.05
N GLY A 166 -18.63 21.57 10.47
CA GLY A 166 -19.64 22.32 11.22
C GLY A 166 -19.19 22.63 12.65
N PRO A 167 -19.54 23.81 13.22
CA PRO A 167 -19.31 24.08 14.63
C PRO A 167 -20.23 23.21 15.51
N PRO A 168 -19.90 23.01 16.80
CA PRO A 168 -20.89 22.55 17.76
C PRO A 168 -22.01 23.59 17.93
N PRO A 169 -23.20 23.21 18.42
CA PRO A 169 -24.23 24.16 18.84
C PRO A 169 -23.67 25.13 19.88
N SER A 170 -24.19 26.36 19.94
CA SER A 170 -23.80 27.32 20.98
C SER A 170 -24.41 26.99 22.35
N HIS A 171 -25.60 26.40 22.36
CA HIS A 171 -26.33 25.99 23.56
C HIS A 171 -27.34 24.88 23.23
N LEU A 172 -27.64 24.04 24.21
CA LEU A 172 -28.68 23.01 24.17
C LEU A 172 -29.68 23.25 25.29
N THR A 173 -30.96 23.31 24.94
CA THR A 173 -32.04 23.28 25.95
C THR A 173 -32.28 21.83 26.38
N PRO A 174 -32.07 21.46 27.66
CA PRO A 174 -32.21 20.08 28.10
C PRO A 174 -33.67 19.65 28.21
N VAL A 175 -33.89 18.34 28.05
CA VAL A 175 -35.16 17.68 28.38
C VAL A 175 -35.04 17.07 29.78
N PRO A 176 -36.01 17.28 30.70
CA PRO A 176 -35.91 16.85 32.09
C PRO A 176 -36.15 15.33 32.24
N VAL A 177 -35.21 14.52 31.75
CA VAL A 177 -35.22 13.06 31.81
C VAL A 177 -33.96 12.59 32.54
N ARG A 178 -34.13 11.64 33.47
CA ARG A 178 -32.97 11.08 34.18
C ARG A 178 -32.26 10.04 33.32
N GLY A 179 -30.94 10.17 33.18
CA GLY A 179 -30.03 9.15 32.64
C GLY A 179 -29.77 8.00 33.61
N THR A 180 -29.17 6.92 33.11
CA THR A 180 -28.40 6.01 33.97
C THR A 180 -26.92 6.44 33.96
N PRO A 181 -26.14 6.19 35.02
CA PRO A 181 -24.69 6.33 34.97
C PRO A 181 -24.06 5.48 33.85
N LEU A 182 -22.82 5.80 33.47
CA LEU A 182 -22.03 4.92 32.61
C LEU A 182 -21.86 3.54 33.28
N LEU A 183 -22.04 2.48 32.49
CA LEU A 183 -22.02 1.11 32.99
C LEU A 183 -20.59 0.64 33.31
N ARG A 184 -20.40 -0.01 34.46
CA ARG A 184 -19.14 -0.74 34.71
C ARG A 184 -19.13 -2.02 33.87
N HIS A 185 -17.95 -2.60 33.66
CA HIS A 185 -17.77 -3.87 32.94
C HIS A 185 -18.71 -4.98 33.46
N GLN A 186 -18.86 -5.09 34.78
CA GLN A 186 -19.73 -6.08 35.42
C GLN A 186 -21.21 -5.83 35.09
N ASP A 187 -21.66 -4.56 35.14
CA ASP A 187 -23.06 -4.19 34.88
C ASP A 187 -23.43 -4.37 33.40
N ALA A 188 -22.46 -4.22 32.49
CA ALA A 188 -22.61 -4.46 31.06
C ALA A 188 -22.45 -5.94 30.65
N ASN A 189 -22.06 -6.82 31.58
CA ASN A 189 -21.65 -8.20 31.31
C ASN A 189 -20.59 -8.29 30.19
N VAL A 190 -19.61 -7.39 30.22
CA VAL A 190 -18.46 -7.37 29.29
C VAL A 190 -17.19 -7.63 30.08
N ALA A 191 -16.36 -8.56 29.60
CA ALA A 191 -15.10 -8.90 30.25
C ALA A 191 -14.22 -7.64 30.46
N PRO A 192 -13.44 -7.55 31.56
CA PRO A 192 -12.48 -6.48 31.76
C PRO A 192 -11.47 -6.38 30.61
N ASN A 193 -10.97 -5.17 30.34
CA ASN A 193 -9.88 -5.01 29.40
C ASN A 193 -8.58 -5.63 29.94
N THR A 194 -7.91 -6.43 29.11
CA THR A 194 -6.60 -7.03 29.39
C THR A 194 -5.47 -6.47 28.50
N LYS A 195 -5.78 -5.52 27.62
CA LYS A 195 -4.86 -4.94 26.64
C LYS A 195 -4.35 -3.57 27.08
N THR A 196 -3.12 -3.25 26.67
CA THR A 196 -2.59 -1.89 26.74
C THR A 196 -3.10 -1.08 25.55
N ILE A 197 -4.08 -0.21 25.79
CA ILE A 197 -4.70 0.65 24.77
C ILE A 197 -4.39 2.13 25.04
N PRO A 198 -4.36 2.99 23.99
CA PRO A 198 -4.32 4.42 24.20
C PRO A 198 -5.60 4.92 24.89
N PRO A 199 -5.55 6.06 25.58
CA PRO A 199 -6.76 6.68 26.12
C PRO A 199 -7.72 7.12 25.00
N GLY A 200 -9.01 6.95 25.25
CA GLY A 200 -10.11 7.44 24.41
C GLY A 200 -10.46 8.90 24.67
N GLY A 201 -11.35 9.43 23.83
CA GLY A 201 -11.79 10.82 23.88
C GLY A 201 -11.27 11.66 22.70
N ARG A 202 -11.84 12.86 22.57
CA ARG A 202 -11.53 13.80 21.50
C ARG A 202 -10.23 14.54 21.75
N ARG A 203 -9.97 15.01 22.98
CA ARG A 203 -8.74 15.76 23.34
C ARG A 203 -7.47 15.00 22.95
N VAL A 204 -7.41 13.71 23.30
CA VAL A 204 -6.28 12.84 22.93
C VAL A 204 -6.21 12.65 21.41
N ALA A 205 -7.35 12.50 20.74
CA ALA A 205 -7.39 12.35 19.29
C ALA A 205 -6.89 13.60 18.56
N GLU A 206 -7.26 14.79 19.00
CA GLU A 206 -6.78 16.07 18.47
C GLU A 206 -5.27 16.24 18.66
N ALA A 207 -4.76 15.96 19.87
CA ALA A 207 -3.33 15.97 20.15
C ALA A 207 -2.56 14.95 19.27
N THR A 208 -3.15 13.77 19.07
CA THR A 208 -2.60 12.71 18.22
C THR A 208 -2.53 13.15 16.75
N LEU A 209 -3.59 13.77 16.24
CA LEU A 209 -3.67 14.34 14.89
C LEU A 209 -2.65 15.45 14.71
N ALA A 210 -2.61 16.41 15.63
CA ALA A 210 -1.68 17.54 15.60
C ALA A 210 -0.23 17.03 15.56
N SER A 211 0.14 16.14 16.48
CA SER A 211 1.47 15.52 16.53
C SER A 211 1.81 14.78 15.23
N PHE A 212 0.85 14.09 14.61
CA PHE A 212 1.08 13.45 13.31
C PHE A 212 1.35 14.47 12.19
N LEU A 213 0.52 15.51 12.10
CA LEU A 213 0.61 16.52 11.04
C LEU A 213 1.85 17.43 11.15
N THR A 214 2.41 17.60 12.35
CA THR A 214 3.51 18.54 12.59
C THR A 214 4.84 17.88 12.91
N VAL A 215 4.85 16.65 13.45
CA VAL A 215 6.08 15.98 13.91
C VAL A 215 6.21 14.56 13.35
N ARG A 216 5.31 13.64 13.73
CA ARG A 216 5.50 12.20 13.52
C ARG A 216 5.29 11.73 12.08
N GLY A 217 4.49 12.45 11.30
CA GLY A 217 4.05 12.03 9.97
C GLY A 217 5.07 12.27 8.85
N VAL A 218 6.21 12.90 9.11
CA VAL A 218 7.16 13.31 8.06
C VAL A 218 7.67 12.12 7.21
N GLY A 219 7.87 10.96 7.83
CA GLY A 219 8.32 9.71 7.19
C GLY A 219 7.19 8.75 6.76
N TYR A 220 5.92 9.16 6.90
CA TYR A 220 4.76 8.27 6.85
C TYR A 220 4.73 7.26 5.68
N PRO A 221 4.98 7.63 4.41
CA PRO A 221 4.89 6.69 3.28
C PRO A 221 5.90 5.53 3.36
N ALA A 222 7.10 5.79 3.88
CA ALA A 222 8.16 4.79 3.99
C ALA A 222 7.99 3.94 5.25
N GLU A 223 7.64 4.57 6.36
CA GLU A 223 7.69 3.95 7.68
C GLU A 223 6.43 3.15 8.03
N MET A 224 5.26 3.46 7.44
CA MET A 224 3.99 2.79 7.76
C MET A 224 3.98 1.26 7.49
N SER A 225 4.92 0.74 6.70
CA SER A 225 4.99 -0.68 6.34
C SER A 225 5.72 -1.54 7.37
N SER A 226 6.68 -0.97 8.10
CA SER A 226 7.49 -1.72 9.08
C SER A 226 6.81 -1.75 10.44
N PRO A 227 6.75 -2.91 11.12
CA PRO A 227 6.21 -3.00 12.46
C PRO A 227 7.11 -2.30 13.51
N LEU A 228 8.36 -1.98 13.17
CA LEU A 228 9.29 -1.26 14.05
C LEU A 228 8.96 0.23 14.13
N THR A 229 8.62 0.85 13.00
CA THR A 229 8.48 2.31 12.89
C THR A 229 7.04 2.76 12.83
N ALA A 230 6.12 1.92 12.33
CA ALA A 230 4.73 2.30 12.11
C ALA A 230 3.98 2.69 13.40
N GLU A 231 4.37 2.16 14.56
CA GLU A 231 3.78 2.54 15.84
C GLU A 231 3.96 4.04 16.11
N ALA A 232 5.14 4.59 15.80
CA ALA A 232 5.46 6.00 16.01
C ALA A 232 5.00 6.89 14.84
N SER A 233 5.15 6.41 13.60
CA SER A 233 5.02 7.24 12.39
C SER A 233 3.65 7.22 11.72
N CYS A 234 2.78 6.24 12.02
CA CYS A 234 1.40 6.27 11.53
C CYS A 234 0.56 7.31 12.28
N SER A 235 -0.57 7.71 11.69
CA SER A 235 -1.44 8.73 12.32
C SER A 235 -1.98 8.34 13.68
N ARG A 236 -2.21 7.04 13.92
CA ARG A 236 -2.87 6.50 15.13
C ARG A 236 -4.33 6.96 15.29
N LEU A 237 -4.95 7.42 14.20
CA LEU A 237 -6.33 7.96 14.20
C LEU A 237 -7.42 6.94 13.86
N SER A 238 -7.08 5.67 13.65
CA SER A 238 -8.05 4.65 13.28
C SER A 238 -9.10 4.40 14.37
N ALA A 239 -8.70 4.33 15.66
CA ALA A 239 -9.66 4.20 16.77
C ALA A 239 -10.51 5.48 16.98
N PRO A 240 -9.92 6.70 17.02
CA PRO A 240 -10.73 7.93 17.04
C PRO A 240 -11.77 8.04 15.93
N LEU A 241 -11.43 7.59 14.72
CA LEU A 241 -12.37 7.58 13.59
C LEU A 241 -13.45 6.50 13.72
N ALA A 242 -13.10 5.30 14.21
CA ALA A 242 -14.06 4.20 14.41
C ALA A 242 -15.11 4.49 15.51
N PHE A 243 -14.73 5.24 16.55
CA PHE A 243 -15.64 5.71 17.61
C PHE A 243 -16.22 7.10 17.33
N GLY A 244 -15.73 7.78 16.29
CA GLY A 244 -16.23 9.08 15.84
C GLY A 244 -15.96 10.25 16.78
N THR A 245 -14.91 10.18 17.63
CA THR A 245 -14.48 11.32 18.46
C THR A 245 -13.86 12.45 17.63
N LEU A 246 -13.39 12.12 16.42
CA LEU A 246 -13.10 13.05 15.34
C LEU A 246 -13.92 12.67 14.11
N SER A 247 -14.46 13.66 13.40
CA SER A 247 -15.00 13.42 12.06
C SER A 247 -13.86 13.20 11.06
N LEU A 248 -14.16 12.45 10.00
CA LEU A 248 -13.23 12.32 8.88
C LEU A 248 -13.03 13.67 8.16
N ARG A 249 -14.05 14.53 8.14
CA ARG A 249 -14.01 15.87 7.52
C ARG A 249 -13.01 16.77 8.24
N GLU A 250 -13.04 16.81 9.57
CA GLU A 250 -12.04 17.55 10.36
C GLU A 250 -10.61 17.08 10.06
N VAL A 251 -10.38 15.77 9.96
CA VAL A 251 -9.06 15.22 9.64
C VAL A 251 -8.61 15.59 8.22
N VAL A 252 -9.52 15.57 7.24
CA VAL A 252 -9.24 16.01 5.86
C VAL A 252 -8.86 17.49 5.83
N HIS A 253 -9.64 18.36 6.49
CA HIS A 253 -9.38 19.79 6.55
C HIS A 253 -8.06 20.11 7.24
N ALA A 254 -7.79 19.53 8.41
CA ALA A 254 -6.52 19.72 9.10
C ALA A 254 -5.32 19.25 8.26
N THR A 255 -5.48 18.14 7.52
CA THR A 255 -4.44 17.63 6.61
C THR A 255 -4.20 18.58 5.44
N ARG A 256 -5.27 19.11 4.82
CA ARG A 256 -5.19 20.06 3.70
C ARG A 256 -4.62 21.40 4.13
N GLN A 257 -5.01 21.91 5.29
CA GLN A 257 -4.45 23.13 5.89
C GLN A 257 -2.95 22.97 6.14
N ARG A 258 -2.53 21.85 6.75
CA ARG A 258 -1.11 21.58 6.95
C ARG A 258 -0.36 21.44 5.64
N LEU A 259 -0.95 20.74 4.65
CA LEU A 259 -0.37 20.58 3.32
C LEU A 259 -0.15 21.93 2.66
N ALA A 260 -1.14 22.84 2.71
CA ALA A 260 -1.01 24.18 2.18
C ALA A 260 0.10 24.96 2.90
N ALA A 261 0.20 24.85 4.23
CA ALA A 261 1.23 25.54 5.01
C ALA A 261 2.67 25.08 4.69
N VAL A 262 2.88 23.79 4.43
CA VAL A 262 4.23 23.27 4.10
C VAL A 262 4.55 23.33 2.59
N HIS A 263 3.58 23.65 1.75
CA HIS A 263 3.79 23.65 0.30
C HIS A 263 4.46 24.94 -0.14
N GLY A 264 5.72 24.86 -0.57
CA GLY A 264 6.50 26.02 -0.99
C GLY A 264 7.22 26.74 0.16
N ASP A 265 7.01 26.31 1.40
CA ASP A 265 7.81 26.72 2.55
C ASP A 265 9.24 26.13 2.43
N ARG A 266 10.24 27.01 2.46
CA ARG A 266 11.66 26.64 2.31
C ARG A 266 12.23 26.00 3.57
N ASP A 267 11.63 26.26 4.72
CA ASP A 267 12.10 25.77 6.03
C ASP A 267 11.43 24.44 6.42
N ALA A 268 10.36 24.05 5.72
CA ALA A 268 9.68 22.78 5.97
C ALA A 268 10.47 21.59 5.38
N ASP A 269 10.50 20.46 6.11
CA ASP A 269 11.07 19.21 5.56
C ASP A 269 10.35 18.84 4.24
N PRO A 270 11.11 18.65 3.13
CA PRO A 270 10.52 18.44 1.81
C PRO A 270 9.67 17.16 1.70
N ARG A 271 9.81 16.23 2.67
CA ARG A 271 9.00 15.02 2.73
C ARG A 271 7.55 15.30 3.13
N TRP A 272 7.25 16.40 3.82
CA TRP A 272 5.90 16.69 4.33
C TRP A 272 4.83 16.68 3.24
N VAL A 273 5.09 17.33 2.10
CA VAL A 273 4.13 17.38 0.98
C VAL A 273 3.77 15.96 0.50
N ARG A 274 4.77 15.08 0.38
CA ARG A 274 4.54 13.68 -0.03
C ARG A 274 3.77 12.91 1.04
N SER A 275 4.14 13.09 2.31
CA SER A 275 3.55 12.38 3.43
C SER A 275 2.10 12.74 3.67
N LEU A 276 1.75 14.03 3.60
CA LEU A 276 0.38 14.50 3.78
C LEU A 276 -0.52 14.09 2.60
N ARG A 277 -0.03 14.15 1.36
CA ARG A 277 -0.77 13.62 0.19
C ARG A 277 -1.02 12.11 0.30
N ALA A 278 -0.02 11.36 0.77
CA ALA A 278 -0.18 9.92 1.01
C ALA A 278 -1.19 9.64 2.12
N PHE A 279 -1.22 10.46 3.17
CA PHE A 279 -2.19 10.36 4.25
C PHE A 279 -3.61 10.70 3.79
N GLU A 280 -3.80 11.81 3.07
CA GLU A 280 -5.11 12.18 2.48
C GLU A 280 -5.66 11.07 1.58
N SER A 281 -4.81 10.45 0.76
CA SER A 281 -5.21 9.29 -0.05
C SER A 281 -5.76 8.15 0.81
N ARG A 282 -5.23 7.93 2.02
CA ARG A 282 -5.72 6.90 2.96
C ARG A 282 -7.08 7.28 3.57
N LEU A 283 -7.33 8.57 3.81
CA LEU A 283 -8.66 9.06 4.23
C LEU A 283 -9.72 8.83 3.15
N HIS A 284 -9.34 8.93 1.88
CA HIS A 284 -10.24 8.55 0.78
C HIS A 284 -10.49 7.03 0.73
N TRP A 285 -9.45 6.22 0.98
CA TRP A 285 -9.59 4.76 1.06
C TRP A 285 -10.50 4.30 2.20
N HIS A 286 -10.54 5.02 3.32
CA HIS A 286 -11.45 4.76 4.44
C HIS A 286 -12.90 4.63 3.96
N CYS A 287 -13.45 5.68 3.35
CA CYS A 287 -14.82 5.64 2.83
C CYS A 287 -14.97 4.66 1.67
N HIS A 288 -13.94 4.49 0.83
CA HIS A 288 -14.02 3.57 -0.31
C HIS A 288 -14.26 2.11 0.13
N PHE A 289 -13.60 1.67 1.21
CA PHE A 289 -13.80 0.33 1.75
C PHE A 289 -15.15 0.20 2.43
N MET A 290 -15.52 1.15 3.30
CA MET A 290 -16.83 1.15 3.98
C MET A 290 -17.99 1.13 2.98
N GLN A 291 -17.89 1.91 1.90
CA GLN A 291 -18.89 1.93 0.84
C GLN A 291 -19.08 0.54 0.18
N ARG A 292 -18.11 -0.38 0.26
CA ARG A 292 -18.29 -1.73 -0.27
C ARG A 292 -19.25 -2.53 0.59
N LEU A 293 -19.08 -2.50 1.91
CA LEU A 293 -20.01 -3.17 2.84
C LEU A 293 -21.40 -2.54 2.76
N GLU A 294 -21.47 -1.21 2.70
CA GLU A 294 -22.73 -0.48 2.51
C GLU A 294 -23.48 -0.93 1.24
N SER A 295 -22.77 -1.15 0.13
CA SER A 295 -23.36 -1.61 -1.13
C SER A 295 -23.66 -3.12 -1.17
N GLU A 296 -22.91 -3.94 -0.42
CA GLU A 296 -23.00 -5.41 -0.41
C GLU A 296 -22.88 -5.97 1.02
N PRO A 297 -23.88 -5.82 1.90
CA PRO A 297 -23.78 -6.21 3.31
C PRO A 297 -23.48 -7.70 3.52
N ARG A 298 -23.87 -8.54 2.57
CA ARG A 298 -23.62 -9.99 2.62
C ARG A 298 -22.13 -10.34 2.65
N MET A 299 -21.24 -9.43 2.23
CA MET A 299 -19.80 -9.66 2.25
C MET A 299 -19.21 -9.90 3.65
N GLU A 300 -19.94 -9.61 4.72
CA GLU A 300 -19.58 -10.02 6.08
C GLU A 300 -19.54 -11.55 6.24
N PHE A 301 -20.49 -12.26 5.60
CA PHE A 301 -20.72 -13.68 5.81
C PHE A 301 -20.17 -14.56 4.68
N GLU A 302 -20.14 -14.02 3.47
CA GLU A 302 -19.86 -14.78 2.25
C GLU A 302 -18.89 -14.07 1.30
N PRO A 303 -18.14 -14.83 0.47
CA PRO A 303 -17.26 -14.26 -0.53
C PRO A 303 -18.00 -13.31 -1.48
N LEU A 304 -17.42 -12.13 -1.72
CA LEU A 304 -17.97 -11.15 -2.65
C LEU A 304 -18.07 -11.73 -4.06
N ASN A 305 -17.09 -12.53 -4.47
CA ASN A 305 -17.18 -13.35 -5.68
C ASN A 305 -17.64 -14.76 -5.31
N ARG A 306 -18.88 -15.07 -5.69
CA ARG A 306 -19.56 -16.31 -5.33
C ARG A 306 -18.95 -17.57 -5.96
N ALA A 307 -18.05 -17.43 -6.94
CA ALA A 307 -17.26 -18.58 -7.42
C ALA A 307 -16.31 -19.15 -6.36
N PHE A 308 -16.12 -18.45 -5.22
CA PHE A 308 -15.29 -18.92 -4.11
C PHE A 308 -16.10 -19.49 -2.92
N ASP A 309 -17.42 -19.66 -3.03
CA ASP A 309 -18.26 -20.15 -1.92
C ASP A 309 -17.68 -21.43 -1.27
N ASP A 310 -17.24 -22.38 -2.11
CA ASP A 310 -16.70 -23.68 -1.67
C ASP A 310 -15.17 -23.77 -1.76
N LEU A 311 -14.45 -22.64 -1.80
CA LEU A 311 -13.00 -22.63 -2.02
C LEU A 311 -12.22 -23.34 -0.89
N ARG A 312 -12.72 -23.27 0.34
CA ARG A 312 -12.06 -23.82 1.54
C ARG A 312 -13.07 -24.55 2.43
N PRO A 313 -13.49 -25.77 2.05
CA PRO A 313 -14.56 -26.48 2.75
C PRO A 313 -14.11 -27.09 4.10
N GLY A 314 -12.80 -27.27 4.30
CA GLY A 314 -12.25 -27.90 5.51
C GLY A 314 -11.96 -26.93 6.66
N TRP A 315 -12.03 -27.45 7.89
CA TRP A 315 -11.60 -26.76 9.11
C TRP A 315 -10.51 -27.57 9.82
N ASP A 316 -9.45 -26.89 10.26
CA ASP A 316 -8.37 -27.47 11.06
C ASP A 316 -8.22 -26.65 12.34
N GLN A 317 -8.71 -27.22 13.45
CA GLN A 317 -8.74 -26.55 14.75
C GLN A 317 -7.32 -26.28 15.28
N LEU A 318 -6.40 -27.23 15.12
CA LEU A 318 -5.01 -27.08 15.58
C LEU A 318 -4.31 -25.93 14.85
N ARG A 319 -4.50 -25.82 13.54
CA ARG A 319 -3.93 -24.70 12.76
C ARG A 319 -4.50 -23.35 13.19
N TYR A 320 -5.81 -23.29 13.42
CA TYR A 320 -6.46 -22.08 13.90
C TYR A 320 -5.94 -21.68 15.30
N ASP A 321 -5.89 -22.61 16.24
CA ASP A 321 -5.47 -22.33 17.62
C ASP A 321 -4.01 -21.86 17.66
N ARG A 322 -3.11 -22.54 16.94
CA ARG A 322 -1.71 -22.14 16.83
C ARG A 322 -1.54 -20.77 16.17
N TRP A 323 -2.38 -20.42 15.20
CA TRP A 323 -2.37 -19.10 14.59
C TRP A 323 -2.88 -18.02 15.54
N ALA A 324 -4.02 -18.24 16.20
CA ALA A 324 -4.61 -17.30 17.15
C ALA A 324 -3.66 -17.05 18.34
N ALA A 325 -2.97 -18.09 18.83
CA ALA A 325 -2.02 -18.00 19.93
C ALA A 325 -0.65 -17.40 19.55
N GLY A 326 -0.36 -17.17 18.26
CA GLY A 326 0.98 -16.76 17.82
C GLY A 326 2.03 -17.85 18.11
N GLN A 327 1.74 -19.07 17.69
CA GLN A 327 2.56 -20.28 17.84
C GLN A 327 2.69 -21.05 16.52
N THR A 328 2.68 -20.37 15.39
CA THR A 328 2.76 -20.97 14.05
C THR A 328 4.15 -21.50 13.71
N GLY A 329 5.17 -21.10 14.48
CA GLY A 329 6.57 -21.38 14.18
C GLY A 329 7.18 -20.43 13.15
N TYR A 330 6.46 -19.39 12.73
CA TYR A 330 6.96 -18.30 11.90
C TYR A 330 7.12 -17.01 12.73
N PRO A 331 8.36 -16.59 13.07
CA PRO A 331 8.60 -15.59 14.11
C PRO A 331 7.90 -14.26 13.91
N LEU A 332 7.89 -13.70 12.70
CA LEU A 332 7.19 -12.44 12.43
C LEU A 332 5.68 -12.59 12.57
N GLN A 333 5.10 -13.69 12.08
CA GLN A 333 3.66 -13.96 12.21
C GLN A 333 3.27 -14.07 13.68
N ASP A 334 4.04 -14.81 14.46
CA ASP A 334 3.80 -15.03 15.89
C ASP A 334 3.98 -13.74 16.69
N ALA A 335 5.03 -12.96 16.41
CA ALA A 335 5.23 -11.63 16.97
C ALA A 335 4.03 -10.70 16.70
N CYS A 336 3.48 -10.71 15.49
CA CYS A 336 2.30 -9.91 15.15
C CYS A 336 1.07 -10.32 15.96
N MET A 337 0.78 -11.62 16.07
CA MET A 337 -0.38 -12.09 16.83
C MET A 337 -0.25 -11.80 18.32
N ARG A 338 0.96 -11.93 18.89
CA ARG A 338 1.24 -11.60 20.29
C ARG A 338 1.16 -10.09 20.56
N MET A 339 1.68 -9.25 19.67
CA MET A 339 1.49 -7.79 19.75
C MET A 339 0.00 -7.43 19.71
N LEU A 340 -0.75 -8.02 18.78
CA LEU A 340 -2.18 -7.78 18.64
C LEU A 340 -2.95 -8.19 19.90
N ALA A 341 -2.62 -9.35 20.47
CA ALA A 341 -3.19 -9.83 21.72
C ALA A 341 -2.92 -8.85 22.89
N ALA A 342 -1.72 -8.28 22.96
CA ALA A 342 -1.33 -7.36 24.04
C ALA A 342 -1.83 -5.91 23.88
N THR A 343 -1.94 -5.42 22.64
CA THR A 343 -2.12 -3.98 22.37
C THR A 343 -3.39 -3.62 21.61
N GLY A 344 -4.00 -4.61 20.94
CA GLY A 344 -5.15 -4.39 20.07
C GLY A 344 -4.83 -3.59 18.81
N TRP A 345 -3.56 -3.49 18.40
CA TRP A 345 -3.19 -2.76 17.19
C TRP A 345 -2.05 -3.43 16.41
N LEU A 346 -2.13 -3.35 15.08
CA LEU A 346 -1.07 -3.67 14.13
C LEU A 346 -1.05 -2.66 12.99
N ASN A 347 0.10 -2.45 12.37
CA ASN A 347 0.17 -1.68 11.13
C ASN A 347 -0.43 -2.48 9.96
N PHE A 348 -0.88 -1.77 8.93
CA PHE A 348 -1.67 -2.35 7.84
C PHE A 348 -0.97 -3.53 7.13
N ARG A 349 0.34 -3.46 6.89
CA ARG A 349 1.06 -4.57 6.23
C ARG A 349 1.05 -5.86 7.05
N MET A 350 1.20 -5.75 8.37
CA MET A 350 1.15 -6.92 9.24
C MET A 350 -0.27 -7.48 9.33
N ARG A 351 -1.31 -6.64 9.38
CA ARG A 351 -2.71 -7.11 9.27
C ARG A 351 -2.96 -7.90 7.98
N ALA A 352 -2.42 -7.42 6.86
CA ALA A 352 -2.56 -8.14 5.58
C ALA A 352 -1.83 -9.49 5.61
N MET A 353 -0.64 -9.54 6.21
CA MET A 353 0.12 -10.78 6.38
C MET A 353 -0.62 -11.79 7.24
N THR A 354 -1.23 -11.39 8.38
CA THR A 354 -1.90 -12.33 9.29
C THR A 354 -3.10 -13.02 8.65
N ILE A 355 -3.93 -12.28 7.90
CA ILE A 355 -5.05 -12.86 7.12
C ILE A 355 -4.55 -13.72 5.97
N SER A 356 -3.52 -13.26 5.26
CA SER A 356 -2.91 -14.01 4.16
C SER A 356 -2.33 -15.35 4.65
N PHE A 357 -1.69 -15.36 5.81
CA PHE A 357 -1.15 -16.55 6.45
C PHE A 357 -2.27 -17.56 6.76
N ALA A 358 -3.33 -17.12 7.44
CA ALA A 358 -4.48 -17.99 7.75
C ALA A 358 -5.14 -18.56 6.47
N SER A 359 -5.38 -17.70 5.48
CA SER A 359 -6.18 -18.06 4.30
C SER A 359 -5.40 -18.81 3.21
N HIS A 360 -4.07 -18.68 3.17
CA HIS A 360 -3.24 -19.27 2.11
C HIS A 360 -2.24 -20.30 2.63
N LEU A 361 -1.59 -20.06 3.77
CA LEU A 361 -0.60 -21.01 4.30
C LEU A 361 -1.27 -22.09 5.13
N LEU A 362 -2.25 -21.71 5.98
CA LEU A 362 -3.02 -22.68 6.77
C LEU A 362 -4.24 -23.22 6.03
N TRP A 363 -4.65 -22.55 4.95
CA TRP A 363 -5.82 -22.88 4.14
C TRP A 363 -7.15 -22.86 4.91
N LEU A 364 -7.27 -21.99 5.91
CA LEU A 364 -8.48 -21.83 6.71
C LEU A 364 -9.51 -20.94 5.98
N PRO A 365 -10.82 -21.20 6.14
CA PRO A 365 -11.87 -20.28 5.72
C PRO A 365 -11.72 -18.95 6.47
N TRP A 366 -11.86 -17.83 5.78
CA TRP A 366 -11.46 -16.51 6.30
C TRP A 366 -12.41 -15.95 7.36
N GLN A 367 -13.63 -16.48 7.48
CA GLN A 367 -14.68 -15.96 8.35
C GLN A 367 -14.26 -15.99 9.83
N ARG A 368 -13.85 -17.16 10.35
CA ARG A 368 -13.43 -17.31 11.76
C ARG A 368 -12.13 -16.56 12.10
N PRO A 369 -11.06 -16.62 11.28
CA PRO A 369 -9.90 -15.73 11.43
C PRO A 369 -10.28 -14.23 11.37
N GLY A 370 -11.18 -13.85 10.47
CA GLY A 370 -11.66 -12.48 10.33
C GLY A 370 -12.39 -12.00 11.59
N GLN A 371 -13.33 -12.78 12.11
CA GLN A 371 -14.06 -12.51 13.35
C GLN A 371 -13.13 -12.50 14.58
N TYR A 372 -12.21 -13.47 14.69
CA TYR A 372 -11.22 -13.50 15.77
C TYR A 372 -10.46 -12.19 15.81
N LEU A 373 -9.95 -11.76 14.66
CA LEU A 373 -9.19 -10.54 14.66
C LEU A 373 -10.09 -9.32 14.88
N ALA A 374 -11.34 -9.30 14.37
CA ALA A 374 -12.31 -8.20 14.58
C ALA A 374 -12.46 -7.89 16.07
N HIS A 375 -12.54 -8.96 16.86
CA HIS A 375 -12.52 -8.88 18.31
C HIS A 375 -11.24 -8.26 18.87
N GLN A 376 -10.07 -8.48 18.26
CA GLN A 376 -8.79 -8.03 18.79
C GLN A 376 -8.45 -6.57 18.50
N TRP A 377 -8.87 -5.98 17.38
CA TRP A 377 -8.44 -4.64 17.01
C TRP A 377 -9.29 -3.57 17.65
N LEU A 378 -8.67 -2.70 18.46
CA LEU A 378 -9.35 -1.55 19.05
C LEU A 378 -10.06 -0.67 18.01
N ASP A 379 -9.54 -0.61 16.79
CA ASP A 379 -10.05 0.17 15.68
C ASP A 379 -10.89 -0.65 14.69
N ASN A 380 -11.60 -1.69 15.16
CA ASN A 380 -12.47 -2.50 14.33
C ASN A 380 -13.60 -1.65 13.70
N GLU A 381 -13.45 -1.38 12.41
CA GLU A 381 -14.44 -0.74 11.57
C GLU A 381 -14.95 -1.78 10.56
N PRO A 382 -16.15 -2.37 10.75
CA PRO A 382 -16.67 -3.46 9.90
C PRO A 382 -16.58 -3.17 8.40
N GLY A 383 -16.88 -1.93 8.00
CA GLY A 383 -16.84 -1.52 6.60
C GLY A 383 -15.44 -1.60 5.97
N ILE A 384 -14.40 -1.39 6.77
CA ILE A 384 -13.00 -1.53 6.33
C ILE A 384 -12.53 -2.98 6.50
N HIS A 385 -12.84 -3.57 7.66
CA HIS A 385 -12.36 -4.88 8.09
C HIS A 385 -12.74 -5.98 7.11
N TRP A 386 -14.03 -6.20 6.85
CA TRP A 386 -14.47 -7.30 6.00
C TRP A 386 -14.02 -7.15 4.54
N ALA A 387 -13.95 -5.91 4.04
CA ALA A 387 -13.38 -5.62 2.73
C ALA A 387 -11.89 -5.98 2.64
N GLN A 388 -11.13 -5.73 3.70
CA GLN A 388 -9.71 -6.11 3.78
C GLN A 388 -9.53 -7.61 3.97
N VAL A 389 -10.30 -8.26 4.87
CA VAL A 389 -10.21 -9.71 5.07
C VAL A 389 -10.39 -10.46 3.77
N GLN A 390 -11.44 -10.14 3.01
CA GLN A 390 -11.68 -10.78 1.72
C GLN A 390 -10.59 -10.46 0.67
N MET A 391 -10.07 -9.23 0.68
CA MET A 391 -8.99 -8.85 -0.23
C MET A 391 -7.73 -9.67 0.04
N GLN A 392 -7.36 -9.84 1.32
CA GLN A 392 -6.14 -10.55 1.72
C GLN A 392 -6.31 -12.07 1.79
N SER A 393 -7.55 -12.58 1.79
CA SER A 393 -7.87 -14.00 1.63
C SER A 393 -7.98 -14.42 0.15
N GLY A 394 -7.96 -13.45 -0.77
CA GLY A 394 -8.02 -13.66 -2.22
C GLY A 394 -9.42 -13.94 -2.79
N THR A 395 -10.50 -13.64 -2.05
CA THR A 395 -11.89 -14.01 -2.43
C THR A 395 -12.71 -12.89 -3.09
N VAL A 396 -12.10 -11.73 -3.40
CA VAL A 396 -12.79 -10.61 -4.08
C VAL A 396 -12.84 -10.81 -5.61
N GLY A 397 -11.81 -11.41 -6.21
CA GLY A 397 -11.77 -11.72 -7.65
C GLY A 397 -11.35 -10.60 -8.61
N ILE A 398 -11.54 -9.33 -8.27
CA ILE A 398 -11.13 -8.18 -9.14
C ILE A 398 -9.76 -7.57 -8.78
N ASN A 399 -9.19 -7.98 -7.64
CA ASN A 399 -7.89 -7.51 -7.15
C ASN A 399 -6.76 -8.47 -7.55
N ARG A 400 -5.53 -7.96 -7.59
CA ARG A 400 -4.33 -8.79 -7.72
C ARG A 400 -4.21 -9.71 -6.51
N LEU A 401 -4.04 -11.01 -6.75
CA LEU A 401 -3.75 -11.99 -5.71
C LEU A 401 -2.38 -11.71 -5.09
N ARG A 402 -2.34 -11.59 -3.76
CA ARG A 402 -1.13 -11.40 -2.97
C ARG A 402 -1.05 -12.48 -1.91
N ILE A 403 0.02 -13.25 -1.95
CA ILE A 403 0.33 -14.26 -0.93
C ILE A 403 1.67 -13.85 -0.30
N TYR A 404 1.68 -13.63 1.00
CA TYR A 404 2.85 -13.15 1.72
C TYR A 404 3.70 -14.32 2.21
N ASN A 405 4.99 -14.33 1.87
CA ASN A 405 5.95 -15.24 2.50
C ASN A 405 6.41 -14.63 3.85
N PRO A 406 6.09 -15.25 5.00
CA PRO A 406 6.35 -14.67 6.32
C PRO A 406 7.84 -14.43 6.61
N THR A 407 8.73 -15.34 6.19
CA THR A 407 10.19 -15.18 6.38
C THR A 407 10.76 -14.06 5.51
N ARG A 408 10.29 -13.92 4.26
CA ARG A 408 10.70 -12.79 3.41
C ARG A 408 10.19 -11.46 3.96
N GLN A 409 8.98 -11.42 4.51
CA GLN A 409 8.47 -10.24 5.20
C GLN A 409 9.31 -9.90 6.43
N ALA A 410 9.68 -10.91 7.24
CA ALA A 410 10.54 -10.74 8.41
C ALA A 410 11.86 -10.06 8.06
N ARG A 411 12.60 -10.61 7.08
CA ARG A 411 13.87 -10.04 6.60
C ARG A 411 13.73 -8.60 6.11
N ALA A 412 12.64 -8.30 5.39
CA ALA A 412 12.45 -6.99 4.79
C ALA A 412 11.95 -5.93 5.76
N GLN A 413 11.16 -6.31 6.77
CA GLN A 413 10.45 -5.36 7.64
C GLN A 413 11.03 -5.29 9.06
N ASP A 414 11.77 -6.32 9.48
CA ASP A 414 12.43 -6.43 10.78
C ASP A 414 13.84 -7.06 10.61
N PRO A 415 14.76 -6.40 9.88
CA PRO A 415 16.01 -7.01 9.41
C PRO A 415 16.93 -7.52 10.54
N THR A 416 16.87 -6.89 11.72
CA THR A 416 17.66 -7.31 12.90
C THR A 416 16.90 -8.27 13.82
N GLY A 417 15.63 -8.52 13.55
CA GLY A 417 14.74 -9.29 14.42
C GLY A 417 14.31 -8.53 15.68
N ALA A 418 14.49 -7.21 15.76
CA ALA A 418 14.18 -6.45 16.96
C ALA A 418 12.70 -6.54 17.36
N PHE A 419 11.79 -6.51 16.37
CA PHE A 419 10.36 -6.68 16.62
C PHE A 419 10.05 -8.10 17.09
N ILE A 420 10.64 -9.11 16.44
CA ILE A 420 10.50 -10.52 16.82
C ILE A 420 10.99 -10.75 18.25
N ARG A 421 12.19 -10.28 18.61
CA ARG A 421 12.77 -10.45 19.95
C ARG A 421 11.94 -9.77 21.05
N ARG A 422 11.23 -8.69 20.72
CA ARG A 422 10.33 -7.99 21.65
C ARG A 422 9.08 -8.83 21.96
N TRP A 423 8.47 -9.43 20.94
CA TRP A 423 7.16 -10.10 21.07
C TRP A 423 7.23 -11.62 21.16
N VAL A 424 8.37 -12.21 20.82
CA VAL A 424 8.69 -13.64 20.95
C VAL A 424 9.98 -13.76 21.78
N PRO A 425 9.92 -13.47 23.09
CA PRO A 425 11.10 -13.34 23.94
C PRO A 425 11.92 -14.64 24.03
N GLU A 426 11.32 -15.81 23.81
CA GLU A 426 12.02 -17.09 23.73
C GLU A 426 12.98 -17.20 22.53
N LEU A 427 12.89 -16.27 21.56
CA LEU A 427 13.84 -16.15 20.45
C LEU A 427 14.89 -15.05 20.66
N ARG A 428 14.94 -14.41 21.84
CA ARG A 428 15.81 -13.26 22.13
C ARG A 428 17.29 -13.55 21.91
N ASP A 429 17.73 -14.78 22.16
CA ASP A 429 19.15 -15.17 22.07
C ASP A 429 19.51 -15.86 20.74
N VAL A 430 18.54 -16.02 19.82
CA VAL A 430 18.81 -16.59 18.49
C VAL A 430 19.69 -15.61 17.70
N PRO A 431 20.80 -16.02 17.07
CA PRO A 431 21.62 -15.12 16.28
C PRO A 431 20.83 -14.46 15.15
N THR A 432 21.16 -13.21 14.81
CA THR A 432 20.41 -12.41 13.82
C THR A 432 20.27 -13.11 12.46
N ASP A 433 21.28 -13.86 12.02
CA ASP A 433 21.24 -14.60 10.75
C ASP A 433 20.15 -15.68 10.72
N PHE A 434 19.70 -16.16 11.90
CA PHE A 434 18.72 -17.21 12.04
C PHE A 434 17.38 -16.74 12.62
N ILE A 435 17.26 -15.49 13.11
CA ILE A 435 16.06 -15.03 13.84
C ILE A 435 14.76 -15.10 13.01
N HIS A 436 14.84 -15.00 11.69
CA HIS A 436 13.67 -15.08 10.79
C HIS A 436 13.28 -16.51 10.39
N ALA A 437 14.15 -17.48 10.65
CA ALA A 437 13.96 -18.89 10.36
C ALA A 437 14.69 -19.75 11.39
N PRO A 438 14.34 -19.67 12.70
CA PRO A 438 15.12 -20.27 13.78
C PRO A 438 15.28 -21.78 13.65
N TRP A 439 14.35 -22.45 12.96
CA TRP A 439 14.40 -23.89 12.72
C TRP A 439 15.57 -24.36 11.83
N VAL A 440 16.26 -23.46 11.12
CA VAL A 440 17.47 -23.82 10.35
C VAL A 440 18.76 -23.63 11.15
N TRP A 441 18.67 -23.08 12.36
CA TRP A 441 19.81 -22.91 13.24
C TRP A 441 20.19 -24.25 13.89
N SER A 442 21.47 -24.57 13.98
CA SER A 442 21.95 -25.77 14.68
C SER A 442 21.56 -25.80 16.16
N GLY A 443 21.27 -24.64 16.76
CA GLY A 443 20.75 -24.50 18.11
C GLY A 443 19.23 -24.64 18.26
N ALA A 444 18.49 -24.92 17.18
CA ALA A 444 17.02 -24.94 17.19
C ALA A 444 16.42 -25.90 18.23
N SER A 445 17.07 -27.03 18.49
CA SER A 445 16.63 -28.02 19.50
C SER A 445 16.65 -27.50 20.94
N ARG A 446 17.35 -26.37 21.19
CA ARG A 446 17.40 -25.71 22.51
C ARG A 446 16.26 -24.72 22.71
N LEU A 447 15.52 -24.40 21.65
CA LEU A 447 14.43 -23.43 21.70
C LEU A 447 13.14 -24.10 22.16
N THR A 448 12.40 -23.43 23.03
CA THR A 448 11.01 -23.81 23.37
C THR A 448 10.00 -23.32 22.33
N TYR A 449 10.48 -22.68 21.25
CA TYR A 449 9.68 -22.14 20.17
C TYR A 449 9.31 -23.25 19.16
N PRO A 450 8.03 -23.35 18.73
CA PRO A 450 7.57 -24.47 17.93
C PRO A 450 8.16 -24.45 16.51
N ALA A 451 8.31 -25.64 15.92
CA ALA A 451 8.63 -25.78 14.51
C ALA A 451 7.51 -25.21 13.61
N PRO A 452 7.85 -24.79 12.37
CA PRO A 452 6.87 -24.34 11.39
C PRO A 452 5.70 -25.31 11.25
N ILE A 453 4.47 -24.82 11.41
CA ILE A 453 3.26 -25.63 11.31
C ILE A 453 2.99 -26.15 9.88
N VAL A 454 3.56 -25.49 8.87
CA VAL A 454 3.48 -25.85 7.45
C VAL A 454 4.77 -25.44 6.75
N ASP A 455 5.10 -26.08 5.63
CA ASP A 455 6.08 -25.56 4.67
C ASP A 455 5.47 -24.38 3.89
N ALA A 456 6.00 -23.18 4.06
CA ALA A 456 5.44 -21.98 3.44
C ALA A 456 5.49 -22.03 1.90
N GLU A 457 6.56 -22.55 1.30
CA GLU A 457 6.69 -22.52 -0.16
C GLU A 457 5.72 -23.50 -0.83
N GLN A 458 5.59 -24.69 -0.28
CA GLN A 458 4.62 -25.69 -0.70
C GLN A 458 3.19 -25.18 -0.49
N ALA A 459 2.87 -24.65 0.69
CA ALA A 459 1.53 -24.15 1.00
C ALA A 459 1.13 -22.99 0.09
N MET A 460 2.01 -22.01 -0.14
CA MET A 460 1.75 -20.91 -1.07
C MET A 460 1.54 -21.39 -2.51
N ARG A 461 2.30 -22.40 -2.97
CA ARG A 461 2.14 -22.99 -4.30
C ARG A 461 0.78 -23.68 -4.45
N ALA A 462 0.40 -24.48 -3.46
CA ALA A 462 -0.90 -25.15 -3.41
C ALA A 462 -2.05 -24.13 -3.40
N ALA A 463 -1.95 -23.10 -2.55
CA ALA A 463 -2.92 -22.02 -2.47
C ALA A 463 -3.11 -21.30 -3.81
N LYS A 464 -2.01 -20.95 -4.48
CA LYS A 464 -2.04 -20.31 -5.79
C LYS A 464 -2.72 -21.21 -6.82
N ALA A 465 -2.41 -22.51 -6.83
CA ALA A 465 -3.03 -23.46 -7.77
C ALA A 465 -4.55 -23.53 -7.59
N GLN A 466 -5.04 -23.71 -6.35
CA GLN A 466 -6.48 -23.78 -6.07
C GLN A 466 -7.21 -22.47 -6.40
N LEU A 467 -6.61 -21.32 -6.06
CA LEU A 467 -7.18 -20.01 -6.43
C LEU A 467 -7.22 -19.80 -7.94
N MET A 468 -6.19 -20.22 -8.69
CA MET A 468 -6.22 -20.10 -10.15
C MET A 468 -7.27 -21.03 -10.76
N ALA A 469 -7.43 -22.25 -10.24
CA ALA A 469 -8.48 -23.17 -10.69
C ALA A 469 -9.88 -22.58 -10.49
N ALA A 470 -10.17 -22.01 -9.32
CA ALA A 470 -11.46 -21.35 -9.07
C ALA A 470 -11.71 -20.14 -9.99
N ARG A 471 -10.64 -19.44 -10.40
CA ARG A 471 -10.71 -18.31 -11.33
C ARG A 471 -10.94 -18.72 -12.79
N ASP A 472 -10.64 -19.96 -13.17
CA ASP A 472 -10.84 -20.47 -14.53
C ASP A 472 -12.24 -21.08 -14.72
N THR A 473 -13.26 -20.37 -14.24
CA THR A 473 -14.66 -20.80 -14.35
C THR A 473 -15.53 -19.70 -14.97
N PRO A 474 -16.59 -20.04 -15.74
CA PRO A 474 -17.54 -19.06 -16.24
C PRO A 474 -18.23 -18.27 -15.11
N ARG A 475 -18.54 -18.96 -13.99
CA ARG A 475 -19.11 -18.33 -12.78
C ARG A 475 -18.21 -17.23 -12.24
N PHE A 476 -16.89 -17.48 -12.15
CA PHE A 476 -15.94 -16.46 -11.72
C PHE A 476 -15.93 -15.24 -12.63
N ALA A 477 -15.93 -15.44 -13.96
CA ALA A 477 -15.89 -14.34 -14.93
C ALA A 477 -17.16 -13.46 -14.86
N ALA A 478 -18.34 -14.07 -14.68
CA ALA A 478 -19.59 -13.35 -14.49
C ALA A 478 -19.57 -12.53 -13.20
N GLU A 479 -19.19 -13.15 -12.08
CA GLU A 479 -19.10 -12.49 -10.78
C GLU A 479 -18.06 -11.37 -10.75
N ALA A 480 -16.88 -11.58 -11.33
CA ALA A 480 -15.85 -10.55 -11.41
C ALA A 480 -16.31 -9.31 -12.20
N ARG A 481 -17.15 -9.51 -13.24
CA ARG A 481 -17.75 -8.41 -14.01
C ARG A 481 -18.74 -7.63 -13.15
N ARG A 482 -19.69 -8.32 -12.50
CA ARG A 482 -20.68 -7.73 -11.58
C ARG A 482 -20.01 -6.90 -10.49
N ILE A 483 -18.98 -7.46 -9.85
CA ILE A 483 -18.22 -6.78 -8.79
C ILE A 483 -17.47 -5.55 -9.31
N TYR A 484 -16.88 -5.63 -10.51
CA TYR A 484 -16.21 -4.48 -11.12
C TYR A 484 -17.20 -3.36 -11.47
N GLU A 485 -18.38 -3.71 -11.97
CA GLU A 485 -19.46 -2.77 -12.26
C GLU A 485 -19.96 -2.10 -10.96
N LEU A 486 -20.19 -2.86 -9.89
CA LEU A 486 -20.71 -2.31 -8.63
C LEU A 486 -19.67 -1.56 -7.80
N HIS A 487 -18.40 -1.99 -7.80
CA HIS A 487 -17.38 -1.49 -6.86
C HIS A 487 -16.09 -0.96 -7.49
N GLY A 488 -15.87 -1.20 -8.79
CA GLY A 488 -14.66 -0.78 -9.49
C GLY A 488 -14.55 0.74 -9.61
N SER A 489 -13.37 1.29 -9.33
CA SER A 489 -13.09 2.73 -9.51
C SER A 489 -13.23 3.15 -10.98
N ARG A 490 -13.95 4.27 -11.22
CA ARG A 490 -14.18 4.86 -12.55
C ARG A 490 -13.10 5.79 -13.05
N LYS A 491 -12.17 6.19 -12.18
CA LYS A 491 -11.06 7.10 -12.51
C LYS A 491 -10.30 6.70 -13.79
N LYS A 492 -10.11 5.40 -14.03
CA LYS A 492 -9.44 4.92 -15.25
C LYS A 492 -10.30 5.05 -16.51
N ALA A 493 -11.63 4.87 -16.40
CA ALA A 493 -12.56 5.02 -17.51
C ALA A 493 -12.72 6.50 -17.87
N GLU A 494 -12.86 7.37 -16.88
CA GLU A 494 -12.90 8.83 -17.02
C GLU A 494 -11.62 9.37 -17.68
N LEU A 495 -10.43 9.00 -17.17
CA LEU A 495 -9.16 9.36 -17.80
C LEU A 495 -9.05 8.84 -19.24
N ARG A 496 -9.68 7.70 -19.55
CA ARG A 496 -9.68 7.15 -20.92
C ARG A 496 -10.61 7.94 -21.83
N ALA A 497 -11.80 8.33 -21.34
CA ALA A 497 -12.75 9.19 -22.04
C ALA A 497 -12.19 10.60 -22.26
N GLU A 498 -11.55 11.19 -21.25
CA GLU A 498 -10.86 12.48 -21.34
C GLU A 498 -9.73 12.43 -22.38
N ARG A 499 -8.95 11.35 -22.42
CA ARG A 499 -7.95 11.16 -23.48
C ARG A 499 -8.57 11.12 -24.87
N VAL A 500 -9.70 10.44 -25.04
CA VAL A 500 -10.44 10.41 -26.31
C VAL A 500 -10.95 11.81 -26.68
N ALA A 501 -11.57 12.52 -25.73
CA ALA A 501 -12.08 13.88 -25.92
C ALA A 501 -10.97 14.89 -26.27
N ARG A 502 -9.77 14.73 -25.71
CA ARG A 502 -8.58 15.54 -26.01
C ARG A 502 -7.83 15.10 -27.28
N GLY A 503 -8.38 14.19 -28.09
CA GLY A 503 -7.75 13.71 -29.32
C GLY A 503 -6.41 12.99 -29.10
N LEU A 504 -6.12 12.53 -27.87
CA LEU A 504 -4.88 11.84 -27.58
C LEU A 504 -4.90 10.45 -28.24
N PRO A 505 -3.79 10.00 -28.83
CA PRO A 505 -3.76 8.78 -29.63
C PRO A 505 -4.28 7.58 -28.83
N ALA A 506 -5.17 6.83 -29.48
CA ALA A 506 -5.72 5.60 -28.96
C ALA A 506 -4.57 4.62 -28.68
N LYS A 507 -4.64 3.92 -27.55
CA LYS A 507 -3.72 2.81 -27.29
C LYS A 507 -3.92 1.78 -28.41
N PRO A 508 -2.86 1.32 -29.10
CA PRO A 508 -3.01 0.45 -30.26
C PRO A 508 -3.81 -0.81 -29.87
N PRO A 509 -4.73 -1.26 -30.74
CA PRO A 509 -5.55 -2.44 -30.47
C PRO A 509 -4.64 -3.66 -30.31
N ARG A 510 -4.93 -4.49 -29.32
CA ARG A 510 -4.25 -5.78 -29.17
C ARG A 510 -4.84 -6.73 -30.21
N GLY A 511 -4.04 -7.06 -31.23
CA GLY A 511 -4.38 -8.03 -32.28
C GLY A 511 -4.75 -9.41 -31.73
N GLY A 512 -5.65 -10.08 -32.43
CA GLY A 512 -6.41 -11.24 -31.97
C GLY A 512 -5.72 -12.61 -31.95
N THR A 513 -6.37 -13.48 -31.18
CA THR A 513 -6.35 -14.97 -31.13
C THR A 513 -5.02 -15.71 -31.02
N ARG A 514 -4.62 -16.00 -29.77
CA ARG A 514 -4.10 -17.31 -29.31
C ARG A 514 -4.48 -17.52 -27.83
N ALA A 515 -4.74 -18.77 -27.47
CA ALA A 515 -5.27 -19.32 -26.20
C ALA A 515 -5.31 -18.38 -24.97
N ARG A 516 -6.50 -18.29 -24.34
CA ARG A 516 -6.87 -17.51 -23.13
C ARG A 516 -5.67 -16.94 -22.36
N HIS A 517 -5.24 -15.76 -22.76
CA HIS A 517 -4.31 -14.95 -21.98
C HIS A 517 -5.12 -14.26 -20.87
N VAL A 518 -4.94 -14.71 -19.63
CA VAL A 518 -5.28 -13.91 -18.44
C VAL A 518 -4.67 -12.52 -18.68
N PRO A 519 -5.45 -11.42 -18.66
CA PRO A 519 -4.90 -10.10 -18.90
C PRO A 519 -3.68 -9.89 -18.01
N ASP A 520 -2.58 -9.38 -18.58
CA ASP A 520 -1.42 -8.93 -17.82
C ASP A 520 -1.85 -7.85 -16.81
N LEU A 521 -2.09 -8.29 -15.57
CA LEU A 521 -2.55 -7.53 -14.42
C LEU A 521 -1.40 -6.82 -13.70
N ASP A 522 -0.16 -6.86 -14.21
CA ASP A 522 1.00 -6.16 -13.63
C ASP A 522 0.95 -4.63 -13.81
N ARG A 523 -0.13 -4.08 -14.37
CA ARG A 523 -0.39 -2.62 -14.45
C ARG A 523 -1.50 -2.13 -13.52
N GLN A 524 -1.80 -2.87 -12.46
CA GLN A 524 -2.47 -2.30 -11.29
C GLN A 524 -1.40 -1.88 -10.28
N PRO A 525 -1.30 -0.57 -9.93
CA PRO A 525 -0.46 -0.17 -8.83
C PRO A 525 -0.91 -0.94 -7.60
N GLY A 526 0.04 -1.59 -6.95
CA GLY A 526 -0.20 -2.14 -5.65
C GLY A 526 -0.62 -1.05 -4.67
N LEU A 527 -1.32 -1.42 -3.59
CA LEU A 527 -1.74 -0.52 -2.50
C LEU A 527 -0.59 0.27 -1.79
N PHE A 528 0.63 0.20 -2.31
CA PHE A 528 1.84 0.88 -1.86
C PHE A 528 2.69 1.45 -3.01
N ASP A 529 2.24 1.37 -4.27
CA ASP A 529 2.92 2.03 -5.37
C ASP A 529 2.51 3.51 -5.40
N ALA A 530 2.98 4.25 -4.39
CA ALA A 530 2.85 5.70 -4.34
C ALA A 530 3.98 6.32 -5.18
N THR A 531 3.55 6.88 -6.31
CA THR A 531 4.19 7.88 -7.15
C THR A 531 5.27 8.74 -6.46
N VAL A 532 6.46 8.70 -7.06
CA VAL A 532 7.59 9.65 -7.14
C VAL A 532 7.65 10.77 -6.09
N ALA A 533 8.65 10.69 -5.21
CA ALA A 533 9.09 11.79 -4.33
C ALA A 533 9.74 12.92 -5.15
N ALA A 534 9.72 14.15 -4.62
CA ALA A 534 10.49 15.25 -5.18
C ALA A 534 12.00 14.92 -5.25
N PRO A 535 12.75 15.46 -6.22
CA PRO A 535 14.17 15.17 -6.39
C PRO A 535 14.99 15.73 -5.21
N LEU A 536 15.83 14.88 -4.61
CA LEU A 536 16.90 15.29 -3.69
C LEU A 536 17.98 16.06 -4.47
N PRO A 537 18.88 16.84 -3.83
CA PRO A 537 20.00 17.45 -4.56
C PRO A 537 20.78 16.38 -5.34
N ALA A 538 21.00 16.63 -6.63
CA ALA A 538 21.69 15.66 -7.50
C ALA A 538 23.09 15.38 -6.98
N ILE A 539 23.39 14.10 -6.70
CA ILE A 539 24.76 13.67 -6.46
C ILE A 539 25.54 13.91 -7.75
N ARG A 540 26.66 14.62 -7.70
CA ARG A 540 27.51 14.87 -8.88
C ARG A 540 28.72 13.94 -8.85
N PRO A 541 28.72 12.80 -9.57
CA PRO A 541 29.93 12.00 -9.72
C PRO A 541 31.02 12.83 -10.40
N ALA A 542 32.24 12.73 -9.90
CA ALA A 542 33.37 13.44 -10.47
C ALA A 542 33.64 12.98 -11.93
N ARG A 543 34.06 13.93 -12.78
CA ARG A 543 34.57 13.69 -14.14
C ARG A 543 33.56 13.12 -15.14
N LEU A 544 32.25 13.29 -14.94
CA LEU A 544 31.25 13.01 -16.00
C LEU A 544 31.22 14.14 -17.04
N PRO A 545 31.08 13.85 -18.34
CA PRO A 545 30.84 14.86 -19.37
C PRO A 545 29.58 15.69 -19.06
N GLY A 546 29.59 16.98 -19.45
CA GLY A 546 28.49 17.92 -19.15
C GLY A 546 27.15 17.46 -19.70
N SER A 547 27.13 16.83 -20.88
CA SER A 547 25.92 16.28 -21.50
C SER A 547 25.25 15.21 -20.64
N TRP A 548 26.03 14.31 -20.03
CA TRP A 548 25.52 13.31 -19.10
C TRP A 548 25.11 13.90 -17.75
N GLN A 549 25.85 14.88 -17.24
CA GLN A 549 25.45 15.57 -16.01
C GLN A 549 24.06 16.20 -16.16
N THR A 550 23.84 16.92 -17.27
CA THR A 550 22.54 17.53 -17.58
C THR A 550 21.46 16.47 -17.74
N ALA A 551 21.66 15.50 -18.64
CA ALA A 551 20.65 14.50 -18.98
C ALA A 551 20.26 13.57 -17.80
N LEU A 552 21.15 13.37 -16.83
CA LEU A 552 20.93 12.49 -15.68
C LEU A 552 20.73 13.24 -14.37
N THR A 553 20.54 14.56 -14.39
CA THR A 553 20.33 15.38 -13.18
C THR A 553 19.24 14.78 -12.30
N ASP A 554 18.07 14.49 -12.87
CA ASP A 554 16.93 13.91 -12.14
C ASP A 554 17.22 12.49 -11.64
N ALA A 555 17.99 11.71 -12.40
CA ALA A 555 18.37 10.35 -12.01
C ALA A 555 19.34 10.37 -10.82
N PHE A 556 20.27 11.32 -10.78
CA PHE A 556 21.19 11.54 -9.66
C PHE A 556 20.51 12.19 -8.44
N ALA A 557 19.45 12.94 -8.68
CA ALA A 557 18.57 13.53 -7.68
C ALA A 557 17.53 12.52 -7.13
N ALA A 558 17.34 11.39 -7.81
CA ALA A 558 16.31 10.45 -7.43
C ALA A 558 16.58 9.85 -6.04
N PRO A 559 15.55 9.71 -5.17
CA PRO A 559 15.67 9.04 -3.88
C PRO A 559 16.25 7.62 -3.98
N SER A 560 15.91 6.90 -5.07
CA SER A 560 16.47 5.57 -5.35
C SER A 560 17.98 5.60 -5.56
N PHE A 561 18.51 6.67 -6.15
CA PHE A 561 19.95 6.82 -6.39
C PHE A 561 20.71 7.20 -5.11
N HIS A 562 20.11 8.04 -4.26
CA HIS A 562 20.65 8.33 -2.92
C HIS A 562 20.67 7.08 -2.03
N GLN A 563 19.60 6.29 -2.04
CA GLN A 563 19.56 5.00 -1.35
C GLN A 563 20.64 4.06 -1.89
N LEU A 564 20.74 3.93 -3.21
CA LEU A 564 21.77 3.14 -3.86
C LEU A 564 23.18 3.58 -3.43
N LYS A 565 23.46 4.88 -3.39
CA LYS A 565 24.74 5.40 -2.90
C LYS A 565 25.04 4.92 -1.47
N ASN A 566 24.07 5.02 -0.56
CA ASN A 566 24.25 4.58 0.82
C ASN A 566 24.52 3.08 0.92
N VAL A 567 23.76 2.28 0.16
CA VAL A 567 23.96 0.83 0.07
C VAL A 567 25.36 0.51 -0.48
N LEU A 568 25.80 1.18 -1.55
CA LEU A 568 27.13 0.95 -2.13
C LEU A 568 28.28 1.39 -1.22
N THR A 569 28.09 2.44 -0.42
CA THR A 569 29.06 2.83 0.61
C THR A 569 29.21 1.74 1.65
N ALA A 570 28.10 1.18 2.14
CA ALA A 570 28.11 0.06 3.09
C ALA A 570 28.70 -1.21 2.47
N GLU A 571 28.31 -1.56 1.24
CA GLU A 571 28.83 -2.72 0.51
C GLU A 571 30.34 -2.62 0.29
N ARG A 572 30.86 -1.43 -0.04
CA ARG A 572 32.31 -1.22 -0.20
C ARG A 572 33.08 -1.24 1.12
N ALA A 573 32.43 -0.95 2.24
CA ALA A 573 33.04 -1.09 3.56
C ALA A 573 33.13 -2.56 3.99
N ALA A 574 32.15 -3.39 3.58
CA ALA A 574 32.04 -4.79 4.00
C ALA A 574 32.68 -5.78 3.01
N HIS A 575 32.75 -5.44 1.72
CA HIS A 575 33.08 -6.38 0.65
C HIS A 575 33.92 -5.75 -0.47
N THR A 576 34.64 -6.60 -1.20
CA THR A 576 35.33 -6.20 -2.44
C THR A 576 34.31 -6.06 -3.57
N ILE A 577 34.09 -4.82 -4.02
CA ILE A 577 33.12 -4.47 -5.07
C ILE A 577 33.82 -4.02 -6.34
N PHE A 578 33.44 -4.62 -7.47
CA PHE A 578 33.89 -4.27 -8.81
C PHE A 578 32.82 -3.51 -9.63
N PRO A 579 33.22 -2.64 -10.57
CA PRO A 579 34.59 -2.13 -10.73
C PRO A 579 34.99 -1.23 -9.55
N PRO A 580 36.26 -0.83 -9.40
CA PRO A 580 36.68 0.17 -8.42
C PRO A 580 35.83 1.45 -8.52
N ALA A 581 35.63 2.17 -7.40
CA ALA A 581 34.71 3.31 -7.34
C ALA A 581 34.93 4.38 -8.43
N PRO A 582 36.17 4.76 -8.80
CA PRO A 582 36.41 5.68 -9.90
C PRO A 582 35.89 5.17 -11.25
N GLU A 583 35.86 3.86 -11.47
CA GLU A 583 35.52 3.23 -12.76
C GLU A 583 34.02 2.95 -12.95
N VAL A 584 33.17 3.16 -11.94
CA VAL A 584 31.72 2.86 -12.01
C VAL A 584 31.02 3.55 -13.18
N PHE A 585 31.44 4.77 -13.53
CA PHE A 585 30.86 5.55 -14.62
C PHE A 585 31.77 5.64 -15.87
N ALA A 586 32.75 4.74 -16.02
CA ALA A 586 33.71 4.78 -17.13
C ALA A 586 33.03 4.78 -18.51
N ALA A 587 32.00 3.94 -18.71
CA ALA A 587 31.25 3.90 -19.97
C ALA A 587 30.63 5.27 -20.34
N LEU A 588 30.09 6.01 -19.37
CA LEU A 588 29.52 7.34 -19.61
C LEU A 588 30.60 8.40 -19.84
N ARG A 589 31.79 8.23 -19.24
CA ARG A 589 32.92 9.15 -19.45
C ARG A 589 33.56 9.01 -20.83
N LEU A 590 33.72 7.78 -21.28
CA LEU A 590 34.37 7.47 -22.56
C LEU A 590 33.45 7.71 -23.76
N THR A 591 32.14 7.79 -23.52
CA THR A 591 31.15 8.01 -24.57
C THR A 591 30.17 9.11 -24.13
N PRO A 592 30.50 10.40 -24.36
CA PRO A 592 29.57 11.51 -24.16
C PRO A 592 28.23 11.29 -24.87
N LEU A 593 27.13 11.81 -24.31
CA LEU A 593 25.77 11.53 -24.79
C LEU A 593 25.60 11.91 -26.27
N GLU A 594 26.13 13.06 -26.69
CA GLU A 594 26.14 13.61 -28.04
C GLU A 594 26.82 12.67 -29.05
N ASP A 595 27.82 11.91 -28.62
CA ASP A 595 28.61 11.02 -29.49
C ASP A 595 28.03 9.61 -29.59
N VAL A 596 27.05 9.25 -28.75
CA VAL A 596 26.45 7.91 -28.76
C VAL A 596 25.85 7.60 -30.14
N LYS A 597 26.34 6.52 -30.78
CA LYS A 597 25.85 5.93 -32.04
C LYS A 597 25.29 4.53 -31.84
N VAL A 598 25.90 3.74 -30.96
CA VAL A 598 25.49 2.39 -30.63
C VAL A 598 25.44 2.23 -29.11
N LEU A 599 24.42 1.57 -28.58
CA LEU A 599 24.36 1.14 -27.18
C LEU A 599 24.37 -0.37 -27.14
N ILE A 600 25.37 -0.96 -26.47
CA ILE A 600 25.43 -2.40 -26.18
C ILE A 600 25.17 -2.58 -24.69
N LEU A 601 24.18 -3.41 -24.35
CA LEU A 601 23.73 -3.58 -22.97
C LEU A 601 24.19 -4.93 -22.37
N GLY A 602 25.07 -4.87 -21.38
CA GLY A 602 25.42 -5.98 -20.50
C GLY A 602 24.50 -6.09 -19.28
N GLN A 603 24.60 -7.21 -18.56
CA GLN A 603 23.81 -7.47 -17.35
C GLN A 603 24.46 -6.83 -16.12
N ASP A 604 25.65 -7.31 -15.75
CA ASP A 604 26.48 -6.84 -14.64
C ASP A 604 27.98 -6.92 -15.00
N PRO A 605 28.88 -6.23 -14.27
CA PRO A 605 30.31 -6.29 -14.54
C PRO A 605 30.88 -7.68 -14.30
N TYR A 606 32.04 -7.98 -14.90
CA TYR A 606 32.79 -9.17 -14.53
C TYR A 606 33.17 -9.13 -13.04
N HIS A 607 32.92 -10.24 -12.33
CA HIS A 607 33.04 -10.32 -10.87
C HIS A 607 34.39 -10.88 -10.39
N GLY A 608 35.34 -11.15 -11.29
CA GLY A 608 36.71 -11.54 -10.95
C GLY A 608 37.62 -10.33 -10.70
N ALA A 609 38.61 -10.51 -9.82
CA ALA A 609 39.58 -9.46 -9.51
C ALA A 609 40.34 -9.00 -10.77
N GLY A 610 40.45 -7.68 -10.93
CA GLY A 610 41.11 -7.05 -12.08
C GLY A 610 40.35 -7.11 -13.41
N GLN A 611 39.17 -7.74 -13.47
CA GLN A 611 38.44 -7.91 -14.73
C GLN A 611 37.58 -6.69 -15.10
N ALA A 612 36.75 -6.20 -14.18
CA ALA A 612 35.82 -5.13 -14.49
C ALA A 612 36.47 -3.73 -14.36
N HIS A 613 36.37 -2.95 -15.44
CA HIS A 613 36.81 -1.56 -15.53
C HIS A 613 35.70 -0.58 -15.97
N GLY A 614 34.43 -0.95 -15.74
CA GLY A 614 33.28 -0.06 -15.94
C GLY A 614 32.61 -0.09 -17.32
N LEU A 615 33.12 -0.90 -18.26
CA LEU A 615 32.52 -1.12 -19.57
C LEU A 615 31.94 -2.54 -19.64
N SER A 616 30.76 -2.72 -20.23
CA SER A 616 30.17 -4.05 -20.44
C SER A 616 31.01 -4.87 -21.41
N PHE A 617 31.13 -6.17 -21.17
CA PHE A 617 31.87 -7.13 -22.00
C PHE A 617 33.36 -6.82 -22.22
N SER A 618 33.94 -5.85 -21.54
CA SER A 618 35.34 -5.43 -21.71
C SER A 618 36.17 -5.74 -20.46
N VAL A 619 37.43 -6.13 -20.66
CA VAL A 619 38.43 -6.31 -19.60
C VAL A 619 39.74 -5.59 -19.95
N PRO A 620 40.53 -5.09 -18.98
CA PRO A 620 41.82 -4.46 -19.25
C PRO A 620 42.79 -5.35 -20.04
N PRO A 621 43.76 -4.76 -20.76
CA PRO A 621 44.86 -5.52 -21.36
C PRO A 621 45.60 -6.40 -20.33
N GLY A 622 46.07 -7.57 -20.78
CA GLY A 622 46.73 -8.54 -19.91
C GLY A 622 45.78 -9.44 -19.10
N VAL A 623 44.48 -9.11 -19.04
CA VAL A 623 43.46 -10.00 -18.46
C VAL A 623 43.00 -11.02 -19.50
N ARG A 624 42.89 -12.29 -19.09
CA ARG A 624 42.37 -13.37 -19.95
C ARG A 624 41.00 -12.97 -20.51
N VAL A 625 40.87 -13.00 -21.84
CA VAL A 625 39.63 -12.71 -22.56
C VAL A 625 38.50 -13.63 -22.06
N PRO A 626 37.41 -13.09 -21.48
CA PRO A 626 36.34 -13.91 -20.94
C PRO A 626 35.58 -14.69 -22.02
N PRO A 627 34.97 -15.84 -21.69
CA PRO A 627 34.27 -16.67 -22.69
C PRO A 627 33.19 -15.93 -23.49
N SER A 628 32.45 -15.02 -22.84
CA SER A 628 31.44 -14.21 -23.52
C SER A 628 32.05 -13.27 -24.56
N LEU A 629 33.21 -12.66 -24.26
CA LEU A 629 33.92 -11.80 -25.20
C LEU A 629 34.55 -12.60 -26.35
N GLN A 630 35.03 -13.82 -26.09
CA GLN A 630 35.51 -14.72 -27.15
C GLN A 630 34.40 -15.03 -28.18
N ASN A 631 33.17 -15.23 -27.71
CA ASN A 631 32.03 -15.44 -28.61
C ASN A 631 31.66 -14.16 -29.38
N ILE A 632 31.73 -13.00 -28.75
CA ILE A 632 31.55 -11.70 -29.43
C ILE A 632 32.61 -11.52 -30.53
N TYR A 633 33.87 -11.87 -30.28
CA TYR A 633 34.95 -11.80 -31.28
C TYR A 633 34.79 -12.82 -32.41
N ARG A 634 34.31 -14.02 -32.11
CA ARG A 634 33.98 -15.02 -33.14
C ARG A 634 32.87 -14.49 -34.05
N GLU A 635 31.82 -13.93 -33.46
CA GLU A 635 30.73 -13.31 -34.22
C GLU A 635 31.21 -12.10 -35.03
N LEU A 636 32.07 -11.27 -34.45
CA LEU A 636 32.64 -10.10 -35.13
C LEU A 636 33.37 -10.49 -36.42
N HIS A 637 34.23 -11.51 -36.35
CA HIS A 637 34.98 -12.00 -37.51
C HIS A 637 34.07 -12.68 -38.54
N GLN A 638 33.05 -13.42 -38.10
CA GLN A 638 32.08 -14.04 -39.01
C GLN A 638 31.19 -13.02 -39.71
N ASP A 639 30.82 -11.95 -39.01
CA ASP A 639 29.97 -10.88 -39.53
C ASP A 639 30.74 -9.93 -40.46
N LEU A 640 32.00 -9.64 -40.11
CA LEU A 640 32.93 -8.77 -40.83
C LEU A 640 34.27 -9.49 -41.05
N PRO A 641 34.43 -10.25 -42.16
CA PRO A 641 35.63 -11.07 -42.43
C PRO A 641 36.95 -10.29 -42.47
N ASP A 642 36.90 -9.02 -42.89
CA ASP A 642 38.06 -8.13 -42.95
C ASP A 642 38.51 -7.63 -41.57
N VAL A 643 37.72 -7.88 -40.51
CA VAL A 643 38.06 -7.51 -39.13
C VAL A 643 38.75 -8.68 -38.45
N SER A 644 39.97 -8.45 -37.98
CA SER A 644 40.75 -9.44 -37.22
C SER A 644 40.50 -9.30 -35.72
N PRO A 645 40.05 -10.36 -35.00
CA PRO A 645 39.90 -10.33 -33.56
C PRO A 645 41.22 -10.05 -32.82
N PRO A 646 41.24 -9.15 -31.82
CA PRO A 646 42.44 -8.87 -31.05
C PRO A 646 42.74 -9.99 -30.04
N ARG A 647 43.97 -10.00 -29.51
CA ARG A 647 44.39 -10.92 -28.43
C ARG A 647 44.12 -10.37 -27.01
N HIS A 648 43.49 -9.20 -26.90
CA HIS A 648 43.13 -8.54 -25.64
C HIS A 648 41.62 -8.35 -25.50
N GLY A 649 41.15 -8.04 -24.28
CA GLY A 649 39.73 -7.85 -23.99
C GLY A 649 39.24 -6.40 -23.91
N ASP A 650 40.10 -5.43 -24.20
CA ASP A 650 39.80 -4.00 -24.04
C ASP A 650 39.02 -3.41 -25.22
N LEU A 651 37.83 -2.87 -24.94
CA LEU A 651 36.91 -2.29 -25.93
C LEU A 651 36.87 -0.76 -25.91
N ARG A 652 37.81 -0.07 -25.23
CA ARG A 652 37.83 1.41 -25.16
C ARG A 652 37.84 2.11 -26.52
N ARG A 653 38.45 1.51 -27.56
CA ARG A 653 38.43 2.04 -28.94
C ARG A 653 37.01 2.08 -29.53
N TRP A 654 36.14 1.14 -29.18
CA TRP A 654 34.73 1.20 -29.58
C TRP A 654 34.01 2.32 -28.82
N ALA A 655 34.26 2.46 -27.52
CA ALA A 655 33.67 3.53 -26.72
C ALA A 655 34.01 4.94 -27.25
N ALA A 656 35.27 5.16 -27.65
CA ALA A 656 35.74 6.41 -28.25
C ALA A 656 35.07 6.76 -29.60
N GLN A 657 34.49 5.78 -30.29
CA GLN A 657 33.77 5.98 -31.55
C GLN A 657 32.25 6.18 -31.37
N GLY A 658 31.77 6.18 -30.12
CA GLY A 658 30.35 6.33 -29.81
C GLY A 658 29.61 5.03 -29.46
N VAL A 659 30.33 3.94 -29.13
CA VAL A 659 29.71 2.69 -28.65
C VAL A 659 29.59 2.71 -27.12
N LEU A 660 28.41 3.01 -26.62
CA LEU A 660 28.13 3.00 -25.18
C LEU A 660 27.99 1.56 -24.67
N LEU A 661 29.05 1.08 -24.02
CA LEU A 661 29.15 -0.26 -23.41
C LEU A 661 28.64 -0.25 -21.97
N LEU A 662 27.31 -0.27 -21.81
CA LEU A 662 26.62 -0.08 -20.54
C LEU A 662 26.24 -1.42 -19.90
N ASN A 663 26.43 -1.58 -18.58
CA ASN A 663 25.79 -2.66 -17.83
C ASN A 663 24.46 -2.19 -17.22
N ALA A 664 23.47 -3.07 -17.07
CA ALA A 664 22.21 -2.72 -16.43
C ALA A 664 22.34 -2.55 -14.91
N VAL A 665 23.26 -3.30 -14.30
CA VAL A 665 23.74 -3.12 -12.93
C VAL A 665 25.21 -2.70 -13.02
N LEU A 666 25.61 -1.58 -12.40
CA LEU A 666 26.96 -1.02 -12.62
C LEU A 666 28.03 -1.52 -11.65
N THR A 667 27.64 -2.24 -10.60
CA THR A 667 28.59 -2.82 -9.63
C THR A 667 28.22 -4.25 -9.26
N VAL A 668 29.19 -5.03 -8.84
CA VAL A 668 29.03 -6.43 -8.41
C VAL A 668 30.03 -6.76 -7.32
N ARG A 669 29.68 -7.68 -6.43
CA ARG A 669 30.57 -8.21 -5.40
C ARG A 669 31.47 -9.28 -6.00
N GLN A 670 32.73 -9.35 -5.56
CA GLN A 670 33.67 -10.36 -6.00
C GLN A 670 33.08 -11.78 -5.88
N GLY A 671 33.14 -12.54 -6.97
CA GLY A 671 32.66 -13.92 -7.02
C GLY A 671 31.14 -14.12 -6.93
N GLN A 672 30.34 -13.05 -6.89
CA GLN A 672 28.88 -13.14 -6.74
C GLN A 672 28.16 -12.37 -7.87
N PRO A 673 27.98 -12.99 -9.05
CA PRO A 673 27.26 -12.34 -10.15
C PRO A 673 25.86 -11.91 -9.70
N ASN A 674 25.41 -10.74 -10.16
CA ASN A 674 24.14 -10.10 -9.82
C ASN A 674 23.95 -9.73 -8.35
N SER A 675 25.00 -9.69 -7.52
CA SER A 675 24.86 -9.36 -6.09
C SER A 675 24.18 -8.02 -5.81
N HIS A 676 24.25 -7.06 -6.74
CA HIS A 676 23.64 -5.73 -6.61
C HIS A 676 22.41 -5.52 -7.50
N ALA A 677 21.86 -6.59 -8.08
CA ALA A 677 20.58 -6.52 -8.76
C ALA A 677 19.47 -6.15 -7.78
N GLY A 678 18.57 -5.25 -8.20
CA GLY A 678 17.45 -4.77 -7.39
C GLY A 678 17.81 -3.74 -6.32
N LEU A 679 19.08 -3.33 -6.21
CA LEU A 679 19.52 -2.33 -5.23
C LEU A 679 19.36 -0.87 -5.73
N GLY A 680 18.91 -0.68 -6.98
CA GLY A 680 18.55 0.63 -7.53
C GLY A 680 19.30 1.02 -8.81
N TRP A 681 20.32 0.26 -9.22
CA TRP A 681 21.06 0.53 -10.45
C TRP A 681 20.18 0.53 -11.69
N GLU A 682 19.19 -0.37 -11.75
CA GLU A 682 18.32 -0.53 -12.91
C GLU A 682 17.48 0.72 -13.18
N ALA A 683 17.08 1.46 -12.13
CA ALA A 683 16.36 2.71 -12.30
C ALA A 683 17.27 3.79 -12.93
N PHE A 684 18.54 3.81 -12.53
CA PHE A 684 19.54 4.73 -13.08
C PHE A 684 19.90 4.39 -14.52
N THR A 685 20.20 3.13 -14.82
CA THR A 685 20.56 2.71 -16.20
C THR A 685 19.35 2.78 -17.13
N ASP A 686 18.13 2.62 -16.63
CA ASP A 686 16.91 2.94 -17.39
C ASP A 686 16.83 4.44 -17.75
N ALA A 687 17.31 5.33 -16.88
CA ALA A 687 17.38 6.76 -17.19
C ALA A 687 18.45 7.05 -18.26
N VAL A 688 19.59 6.37 -18.22
CA VAL A 688 20.61 6.43 -19.29
C VAL A 688 20.02 6.00 -20.63
N ILE A 689 19.32 4.86 -20.69
CA ILE A 689 18.69 4.36 -21.92
C ILE A 689 17.64 5.35 -22.43
N ARG A 690 16.83 5.95 -21.53
CA ARG A 690 15.85 6.98 -21.90
C ARG A 690 16.52 8.24 -22.45
N ALA A 691 17.63 8.68 -21.88
CA ALA A 691 18.38 9.83 -22.38
C ALA A 691 18.94 9.55 -23.79
N VAL A 692 19.47 8.35 -24.05
CA VAL A 692 19.89 7.94 -25.39
C VAL A 692 18.70 7.85 -26.35
N ASN A 693 17.57 7.30 -25.91
CA ASN A 693 16.34 7.23 -26.71
C ASN A 693 15.72 8.61 -27.05
N ALA A 694 16.06 9.64 -26.27
CA ALA A 694 15.59 11.00 -26.52
C ALA A 694 16.41 11.71 -27.61
N LYS A 695 17.52 11.12 -28.09
CA LYS A 695 18.36 11.73 -29.11
C LYS A 695 17.61 11.86 -30.44
N PRO A 696 17.69 13.01 -31.13
CA PRO A 696 17.08 13.16 -32.45
C PRO A 696 17.81 12.33 -33.50
N GLU A 697 19.10 12.06 -33.34
CA GLU A 697 19.87 11.24 -34.26
C GLU A 697 19.66 9.74 -34.00
N ARG A 698 19.65 8.93 -35.07
CA ARG A 698 19.48 7.47 -34.97
C ARG A 698 20.57 6.82 -34.12
N VAL A 699 20.18 6.10 -33.07
CA VAL A 699 21.04 5.22 -32.28
C VAL A 699 20.65 3.76 -32.52
N VAL A 700 21.64 2.88 -32.59
CA VAL A 700 21.44 1.43 -32.67
C VAL A 700 21.53 0.80 -31.28
N PHE A 701 20.48 0.12 -30.84
CA PHE A 701 20.44 -0.58 -29.55
C PHE A 701 20.66 -2.08 -29.77
N VAL A 702 21.78 -2.59 -29.27
CA VAL A 702 22.16 -3.99 -29.37
C VAL A 702 21.88 -4.68 -28.03
N LEU A 703 20.86 -5.55 -28.03
CA LEU A 703 20.27 -6.14 -26.84
C LEU A 703 20.46 -7.66 -26.83
N TRP A 704 21.57 -8.11 -26.26
CA TRP A 704 21.92 -9.53 -26.20
C TRP A 704 21.34 -10.22 -24.96
N GLY A 705 20.56 -11.27 -25.18
CA GLY A 705 20.00 -12.10 -24.12
C GLY A 705 18.70 -11.57 -23.51
N ALA A 706 17.99 -12.45 -22.80
CA ALA A 706 16.65 -12.17 -22.30
C ALA A 706 16.57 -10.97 -21.34
N TYR A 707 17.66 -10.67 -20.63
CA TYR A 707 17.72 -9.51 -19.75
C TYR A 707 17.75 -8.20 -20.57
N ALA A 708 18.68 -8.07 -21.52
CA ALA A 708 18.81 -6.87 -22.33
C ALA A 708 17.58 -6.60 -23.20
N ARG A 709 17.00 -7.65 -23.81
CA ARG A 709 15.77 -7.55 -24.61
C ARG A 709 14.58 -6.97 -23.83
N LYS A 710 14.49 -7.21 -22.52
CA LYS A 710 13.43 -6.57 -21.69
C LYS A 710 13.53 -5.05 -21.67
N LYS A 711 14.69 -4.47 -21.95
CA LYS A 711 14.89 -3.02 -22.03
C LYS A 711 14.50 -2.41 -23.38
N ALA A 712 14.21 -3.22 -24.41
CA ALA A 712 13.67 -2.75 -25.68
C ALA A 712 12.42 -1.86 -25.49
N ARG A 713 11.62 -2.13 -24.46
CA ARG A 713 10.45 -1.32 -24.07
C ARG A 713 10.75 0.15 -23.72
N LEU A 714 12.01 0.49 -23.46
CA LEU A 714 12.46 1.85 -23.16
C LEU A 714 12.90 2.62 -24.42
N VAL A 715 13.09 1.90 -25.53
CA VAL A 715 13.42 2.47 -26.84
C VAL A 715 12.11 2.68 -27.59
N THR A 716 11.55 3.88 -27.46
CA THR A 716 10.23 4.21 -28.00
C THR A 716 10.28 5.10 -29.23
N ALA A 717 11.42 5.74 -29.50
CA ALA A 717 11.54 6.65 -30.64
C ALA A 717 11.71 5.83 -31.94
N PRO A 718 10.86 6.04 -32.96
CA PRO A 718 10.74 5.15 -34.11
C PRO A 718 11.94 5.22 -35.07
N HIS A 719 12.75 6.27 -34.97
CA HIS A 719 13.95 6.43 -35.79
C HIS A 719 15.15 5.64 -35.26
N HIS A 720 15.08 5.05 -34.07
CA HIS A 720 16.12 4.17 -33.55
C HIS A 720 16.00 2.74 -34.10
N HIS A 721 17.12 2.02 -34.14
CA HIS A 721 17.15 0.63 -34.63
C HIS A 721 17.50 -0.31 -33.48
N ILE A 722 16.76 -1.43 -33.33
CA ILE A 722 17.00 -2.42 -32.27
C ILE A 722 17.46 -3.73 -32.90
N ILE A 723 18.60 -4.24 -32.42
CA ILE A 723 19.16 -5.53 -32.77
C ILE A 723 19.08 -6.43 -31.54
N GLU A 724 18.19 -7.42 -31.58
CA GLU A 724 18.02 -8.38 -30.50
C GLU A 724 18.59 -9.75 -30.87
N SER A 725 19.27 -10.40 -29.93
CA SER A 725 19.71 -11.79 -30.10
C SER A 725 19.85 -12.55 -28.77
N ALA A 726 20.36 -13.77 -28.81
CA ALA A 726 20.72 -14.53 -27.60
C ALA A 726 21.90 -13.89 -26.86
N HIS A 727 22.20 -14.36 -25.65
CA HIS A 727 23.36 -13.84 -24.90
C HIS A 727 24.66 -14.46 -25.46
N PRO A 728 25.79 -13.75 -25.52
CA PRO A 728 27.06 -14.30 -25.99
C PRO A 728 27.72 -15.29 -25.00
N SER A 729 27.00 -15.80 -23.99
CA SER A 729 27.59 -16.72 -23.01
C SER A 729 27.77 -18.12 -23.62
N PRO A 730 28.65 -18.97 -23.04
CA PRO A 730 28.82 -20.34 -23.50
C PRO A 730 27.51 -21.14 -23.57
N LEU A 731 26.55 -20.86 -22.69
CA LEU A 731 25.25 -21.55 -22.63
C LEU A 731 24.31 -21.23 -23.79
N SER A 732 24.54 -20.12 -24.51
CA SER A 732 23.68 -19.71 -25.63
C SER A 732 24.47 -19.28 -26.87
N ALA A 733 25.73 -19.71 -26.97
CA ALA A 733 26.63 -19.33 -28.06
C ALA A 733 26.06 -19.74 -29.44
N ALA A 734 25.44 -20.92 -29.54
CA ALA A 734 24.84 -21.40 -30.78
C ALA A 734 23.69 -20.53 -31.29
N GLN A 735 22.92 -19.88 -30.39
CA GLN A 735 21.84 -18.97 -30.77
C GLN A 735 22.32 -17.51 -30.92
N PHE A 736 23.54 -17.21 -30.50
CA PHE A 736 24.17 -15.89 -30.64
C PHE A 736 24.96 -15.77 -31.95
N LEU A 737 25.64 -16.84 -32.36
CA LEU A 737 26.42 -16.85 -33.59
C LEU A 737 25.52 -16.75 -34.83
N GLY A 738 25.94 -16.00 -35.83
CA GLY A 738 25.20 -15.71 -37.06
C GLY A 738 24.13 -14.61 -36.91
N THR A 739 24.12 -13.87 -35.80
CA THR A 739 23.12 -12.80 -35.56
C THR A 739 23.47 -11.47 -36.22
N ARG A 740 24.72 -11.37 -36.68
CA ARG A 740 25.31 -10.31 -37.49
C ARG A 740 25.10 -8.89 -36.94
N PRO A 741 25.35 -8.66 -35.63
CA PRO A 741 24.98 -7.40 -35.01
C PRO A 741 25.82 -6.21 -35.47
N PHE A 742 27.05 -6.42 -35.97
CA PHE A 742 28.00 -5.35 -36.30
C PHE A 742 27.75 -4.76 -37.68
N SER A 743 27.58 -5.61 -38.70
CA SER A 743 27.22 -5.17 -40.04
C SER A 743 25.84 -4.53 -40.06
N ARG A 744 24.87 -5.10 -39.32
CA ARG A 744 23.53 -4.53 -39.16
C ARG A 744 23.55 -3.18 -38.44
N ALA A 745 24.40 -3.00 -37.44
CA ALA A 745 24.56 -1.72 -36.78
C ALA A 745 25.11 -0.65 -37.74
N ASN A 746 26.15 -0.98 -38.50
CA ASN A 746 26.72 -0.06 -39.49
C ASN A 746 25.73 0.26 -40.61
N ALA A 747 24.99 -0.73 -41.11
CA ALA A 747 23.95 -0.50 -42.11
C ALA A 747 22.86 0.46 -41.60
N ALA A 748 22.37 0.26 -40.37
CA ALA A 748 21.36 1.14 -39.77
C ALA A 748 21.89 2.57 -39.55
N LEU A 749 23.17 2.73 -39.20
CA LEU A 749 23.81 4.05 -39.10
C LEU A 749 23.93 4.73 -40.46
N LEU A 750 24.44 4.03 -41.47
CA LEU A 750 24.59 4.54 -42.84
C LEU A 750 23.24 4.96 -43.44
N GLU A 751 22.18 4.18 -43.22
CA GLU A 751 20.81 4.51 -43.66
C GLU A 751 20.30 5.84 -43.07
N ALA A 752 20.79 6.23 -41.89
CA ALA A 752 20.48 7.51 -41.26
C ALA A 752 21.54 8.60 -41.52
N GLY A 753 22.45 8.41 -42.48
CA GLY A 753 23.51 9.35 -42.80
C GLY A 753 24.55 9.52 -41.68
N ARG A 754 24.64 8.55 -40.75
CA ARG A 754 25.61 8.54 -39.65
C ARG A 754 26.87 7.81 -40.10
N SER A 755 28.03 8.25 -39.62
CA SER A 755 29.28 7.52 -39.82
C SER A 755 29.23 6.13 -39.15
N PRO A 756 29.68 5.08 -39.85
CA PRO A 756 29.74 3.73 -39.30
C PRO A 756 30.77 3.64 -38.17
N ILE A 757 30.70 2.57 -37.39
CA ILE A 757 31.75 2.22 -36.41
C ILE A 757 32.82 1.40 -37.12
N ASP A 758 34.08 1.79 -36.94
CA ASP A 758 35.22 0.93 -37.23
C ASP A 758 35.37 -0.08 -36.09
N TRP A 759 34.93 -1.31 -36.34
CA TRP A 759 34.94 -2.39 -35.36
C TRP A 759 36.34 -3.02 -35.17
N GLN A 760 37.35 -2.64 -35.98
CA GLN A 760 38.71 -3.14 -35.81
C GLN A 760 39.33 -2.65 -34.50
N LEU A 761 39.81 -3.60 -33.69
CA LEU A 761 40.61 -3.32 -32.49
C LEU A 761 42.10 -3.54 -32.84
N THR A 762 43.01 -2.77 -32.25
CA THR A 762 44.45 -2.94 -32.57
C THR A 762 44.96 -4.30 -32.10
N PRO A 763 45.88 -4.96 -32.83
CA PRO A 763 46.43 -6.26 -32.42
C PRO A 763 47.16 -6.20 -31.07
N ASP A 764 47.82 -5.08 -30.79
CA ASP A 764 48.58 -4.82 -29.56
C ASP A 764 47.90 -3.74 -28.69
N ALA A 765 47.99 -3.93 -27.38
CA ALA A 765 47.53 -2.98 -26.38
C ALA A 765 48.50 -1.80 -26.22
N ALA A 766 48.78 -1.08 -27.31
CA ALA A 766 49.57 0.14 -27.22
C ALA A 766 48.74 1.22 -26.51
N VAL A 767 49.03 1.42 -25.23
CA VAL A 767 48.54 2.55 -24.43
C VAL A 767 49.17 3.83 -24.98
N ARG A 768 48.33 4.79 -25.36
CA ARG A 768 48.60 6.22 -25.17
C ARG A 768 47.41 6.86 -24.49
#